data_AF-A0A0S8YVI6-F1
#
_entry.id   AF-A0A0S8YVI6-F1
#
_cell.length_a   1.000
_cell.length_b   1.000
_cell.length_c   1.000
_cell.angle_alpha   90.00
_cell.angle_beta   90.00
_cell.angle_gamma   90.00
#
_symmetry.space_group_name_H-M   'P 1'
#
loop_
_entity.id
_entity.type
_entity.pdbx_description
1 polymer ?
#
loop_
_entity_poly.entity_id
_entity_poly.type
_entity_poly.pdbx_seq_one_letter_code
_entity_poly.pdbx_strand_id
1 'polypeptide(L)'
;MATHSLNSLLEKMKRGSITSGWGAVLAFGRAQLNRMLQEQYLAWLDKGRFIPPITGEVFTESRTESMKLEGLVLGQPVLSFRKALLNQSFVTVSMNIVAGSYTAISRPLGDGAQQLMSTFKITEAMGYKIEMKVSVNQIKGSVDKRGRVALDLGRAEELTCNLGGLPGVTKPVAAFIKEYLTLLPEDMRTFELGLLDLSGNNPLSPTDFYIRTQKVPGREEKDDDGAVLVFVRLKFNEKDGLFPIEGSGFPYLIPDDLSAGKPLYSASMVLSQDLLELLDEVQLDVLKNLILPGENLFVESLNGRHTPNDLLILGNLKPTDESVSIDPPFIYLKSGNTQAFTARKSDGTTVSAQWQVSNPVSPLSVGTITSTGGVYTTPAPSRMGKEQQPVVVTAQYAMGGVQRTSSAFVLGVYESMSISPRVCTSAIGAAGIPLTAFTLSGGSLQWPVLKPSEGTLTVVDNNNAIYKPPAELSEQVKVQTIRVTDSQTKETIDASIVLMKSPHLWPVDPPYVAAISEDTPIQLYADLEPDNAKWVVIGEGEVDETGLFTPPKDPTTRVSVVRCSYLVNGTVRASGLSIIELTKQKMPDPTWSELATFSIVASGGLNQCFSNGYQQIAVMVKIETSPVEIGGENVYIPVSDAHLSTLRLVHASSHSPVPFVPAGQEGIEYESGIDWAVNKKRNRFKLFSPSNAATPNSVSVPAPQNNGVRYRELWIQLTKQGSHTFYAQFNSDKGTFNSNQPMAEGSEITVQGIASPTADISHYKFAGERVAQDELGKDGPPSKLYPEGDTFSFYRQSTDYWRLRYLRVGTFPVLFSTATIEGNVSTIQWESELIDENFVSFTGIAFNPANFENSDSPAPQGLTFDPYLWGLMRLRNIKLDSSFVINEEPSSGELMVSLHRTNDVKYWYDGLAEGDKRKMYRKHLDPGLKIVLVDEEGNRHSLIIAFDNPTKEDSRNRLTISRT
;
A
#
# COMPACT_ATOMS: atom_id res chain seq x y z
N MET A 1 -26.99 -25.55 -5.25
CA MET A 1 -27.41 -25.09 -6.59
C MET A 1 -26.75 -23.74 -6.81
N ALA A 2 -26.17 -23.50 -7.99
CA ALA A 2 -25.62 -22.21 -8.38
C ALA A 2 -26.74 -21.15 -8.36
N THR A 3 -26.60 -20.08 -7.57
CA THR A 3 -27.63 -19.03 -7.44
C THR A 3 -27.51 -17.96 -8.52
N HIS A 4 -26.38 -17.89 -9.23
CA HIS A 4 -26.10 -16.90 -10.27
C HIS A 4 -25.17 -17.44 -11.38
N SER A 5 -25.59 -18.56 -11.98
CA SER A 5 -24.86 -19.22 -13.07
C SER A 5 -24.68 -18.35 -14.32
N LEU A 6 -23.71 -18.74 -15.16
CA LEU A 6 -23.42 -18.15 -16.46
C LEU A 6 -24.67 -18.09 -17.34
N ASN A 7 -25.43 -19.18 -17.42
CA ASN A 7 -26.66 -19.22 -18.19
C ASN A 7 -27.67 -18.17 -17.71
N SER A 8 -27.82 -17.99 -16.39
CA SER A 8 -28.69 -16.95 -15.85
C SER A 8 -28.19 -15.53 -16.15
N LEU A 9 -26.87 -15.32 -16.16
CA LEU A 9 -26.28 -14.02 -16.52
C LEU A 9 -26.55 -13.71 -17.99
N LEU A 10 -26.27 -14.65 -18.90
CA LEU A 10 -26.51 -14.48 -20.34
C LEU A 10 -27.97 -14.17 -20.65
N GLU A 11 -28.93 -14.86 -20.02
CA GLU A 11 -30.36 -14.56 -20.20
C GLU A 11 -30.76 -13.15 -19.74
N LYS A 12 -30.10 -12.61 -18.71
CA LYS A 12 -30.30 -11.20 -18.30
C LYS A 12 -29.69 -10.24 -19.31
N MET A 13 -28.48 -10.53 -19.79
CA MET A 13 -27.77 -9.70 -20.76
C MET A 13 -28.45 -9.64 -22.13
N LYS A 14 -29.28 -10.64 -22.49
CA LYS A 14 -30.11 -10.59 -23.72
C LYS A 14 -31.22 -9.53 -23.69
N ARG A 15 -31.60 -9.01 -22.51
CA ARG A 15 -32.73 -8.09 -22.35
C ARG A 15 -32.38 -6.62 -22.64
N GLY A 16 -31.11 -6.30 -22.78
CA GLY A 16 -30.62 -4.94 -23.02
C GLY A 16 -29.15 -4.79 -22.64
N SER A 17 -28.62 -3.59 -22.83
CA SER A 17 -27.24 -3.27 -22.44
C SER A 17 -27.10 -3.25 -20.92
N ILE A 18 -26.08 -3.93 -20.41
CA ILE A 18 -25.66 -3.89 -19.00
C ILE A 18 -24.72 -2.71 -18.77
N THR A 19 -23.91 -2.34 -19.75
CA THR A 19 -22.96 -1.22 -19.59
C THR A 19 -23.66 0.12 -19.40
N SER A 20 -24.96 0.27 -19.74
CA SER A 20 -25.77 1.44 -19.39
C SER A 20 -25.13 2.79 -19.78
N GLY A 21 -24.46 2.82 -20.94
CA GLY A 21 -23.75 3.98 -21.48
C GLY A 21 -22.27 4.08 -21.11
N TRP A 22 -21.77 3.23 -20.22
CA TRP A 22 -20.33 3.06 -19.99
C TRP A 22 -19.67 2.33 -21.17
N GLY A 23 -18.39 2.58 -21.41
CA GLY A 23 -17.65 1.88 -22.47
C GLY A 23 -17.35 0.44 -22.09
N ALA A 24 -16.90 0.22 -20.85
CA ALA A 24 -16.70 -1.10 -20.28
C ALA A 24 -17.06 -1.16 -18.79
N VAL A 25 -17.38 -2.35 -18.29
CA VAL A 25 -17.55 -2.65 -16.86
C VAL A 25 -16.72 -3.86 -16.50
N LEU A 26 -15.77 -3.71 -15.57
CA LEU A 26 -14.96 -4.79 -15.03
C LEU A 26 -15.53 -5.22 -13.67
N ALA A 27 -15.42 -6.50 -13.35
CA ALA A 27 -15.74 -7.02 -12.01
C ALA A 27 -14.61 -7.92 -11.50
N PHE A 28 -14.20 -7.71 -10.25
CA PHE A 28 -13.15 -8.49 -9.58
C PHE A 28 -13.65 -9.07 -8.26
N GLY A 29 -13.56 -10.40 -8.12
CA GLY A 29 -14.06 -11.13 -6.96
C GLY A 29 -13.15 -11.03 -5.73
N ARG A 30 -13.77 -11.05 -4.54
CA ARG A 30 -13.12 -10.92 -3.23
C ARG A 30 -11.91 -11.83 -3.03
N ALA A 31 -12.03 -13.13 -3.36
CA ALA A 31 -10.99 -14.11 -3.04
C ALA A 31 -9.63 -13.75 -3.67
N GLN A 32 -9.63 -13.33 -4.94
CA GLN A 32 -8.40 -12.94 -5.61
C GLN A 32 -7.89 -11.58 -5.16
N LEU A 33 -8.78 -10.61 -4.89
CA LEU A 33 -8.38 -9.33 -4.31
C LEU A 33 -7.69 -9.51 -2.95
N ASN A 34 -8.21 -10.39 -2.09
CA ASN A 34 -7.58 -10.71 -0.80
C ASN A 34 -6.22 -11.40 -0.96
N ARG A 35 -6.05 -12.27 -1.97
CA ARG A 35 -4.74 -12.85 -2.29
C ARG A 35 -3.73 -11.76 -2.68
N MET A 36 -4.13 -10.82 -3.54
CA MET A 36 -3.26 -9.71 -3.95
C MET A 36 -2.90 -8.79 -2.76
N LEU A 37 -3.86 -8.53 -1.86
CA LEU A 37 -3.61 -7.77 -0.63
C LEU A 37 -2.63 -8.48 0.31
N GLN A 38 -2.72 -9.81 0.44
CA GLN A 38 -1.77 -10.63 1.20
C GLN A 38 -0.37 -10.57 0.58
N GLU A 39 -0.25 -10.76 -0.74
CA GLU A 39 1.02 -10.67 -1.47
C GLU A 39 1.65 -9.29 -1.28
N GLN A 40 0.85 -8.23 -1.37
CA GLN A 40 1.29 -6.86 -1.16
C GLN A 40 1.75 -6.62 0.30
N TYR A 41 0.98 -7.09 1.29
CA TYR A 41 1.33 -6.99 2.71
C TYR A 41 2.71 -7.63 3.00
N LEU A 42 2.92 -8.86 2.51
CA LEU A 42 4.18 -9.57 2.70
C LEU A 42 5.34 -8.90 1.97
N ALA A 43 5.14 -8.50 0.71
CA ALA A 43 6.16 -7.82 -0.10
C ALA A 43 6.55 -6.43 0.41
N TRP A 44 5.85 -5.88 1.41
CA TRP A 44 6.24 -4.64 2.05
C TRP A 44 7.12 -4.86 3.30
N LEU A 45 7.08 -6.04 3.91
CA LEU A 45 7.78 -6.33 5.17
C LEU A 45 9.30 -6.19 5.03
N ASP A 46 9.90 -6.70 3.95
CA ASP A 46 11.35 -6.58 3.67
C ASP A 46 11.75 -5.18 3.18
N LYS A 47 10.80 -4.41 2.66
CA LYS A 47 11.01 -3.02 2.21
C LYS A 47 10.89 -2.00 3.35
N GLY A 48 10.68 -2.46 4.59
CA GLY A 48 10.47 -1.58 5.75
C GLY A 48 9.18 -0.73 5.65
N ARG A 49 8.21 -1.17 4.85
CA ARG A 49 6.94 -0.49 4.61
C ARG A 49 5.83 -1.25 5.36
N PHE A 50 5.65 -1.00 6.64
CA PHE A 50 4.63 -1.71 7.43
C PHE A 50 4.00 -0.77 8.44
N ILE A 51 2.83 -1.16 8.96
CA ILE A 51 2.19 -0.46 10.08
C ILE A 51 2.99 -0.82 11.33
N PRO A 52 3.71 0.13 11.97
CA PRO A 52 4.53 -0.20 13.13
C PRO A 52 3.65 -0.65 14.30
N PRO A 53 4.20 -1.44 15.24
CA PRO A 53 3.42 -1.90 16.39
C PRO A 53 2.83 -0.73 17.18
N ILE A 54 1.55 -0.82 17.49
CA ILE A 54 0.79 0.26 18.14
C ILE A 54 0.98 0.14 19.65
N THR A 55 1.48 1.22 20.28
CA THR A 55 1.67 1.31 21.73
C THR A 55 1.06 2.62 22.23
N GLY A 56 0.32 2.57 23.34
CA GLY A 56 -0.24 3.76 23.98
C GLY A 56 -1.18 3.42 25.13
N GLU A 57 -1.64 4.45 25.83
CA GLU A 57 -2.65 4.32 26.88
C GLU A 57 -3.94 5.03 26.47
N VAL A 58 -5.06 4.33 26.61
CA VAL A 58 -6.39 4.79 26.23
C VAL A 58 -7.25 4.90 27.47
N PHE A 59 -8.01 5.99 27.62
CA PHE A 59 -8.92 6.19 28.74
C PHE A 59 -10.37 6.03 28.31
N THR A 60 -11.20 5.51 29.21
CA THR A 60 -12.66 5.58 29.05
C THR A 60 -13.15 7.03 29.09
N GLU A 61 -14.35 7.30 28.58
CA GLU A 61 -14.93 8.66 28.56
C GLU A 61 -15.06 9.26 29.98
N SER A 62 -15.43 8.43 30.97
CA SER A 62 -15.48 8.81 32.39
C SER A 62 -14.10 8.97 33.03
N ARG A 63 -13.04 8.56 32.34
CA ARG A 63 -11.66 8.44 32.84
C ARG A 63 -11.52 7.55 34.09
N THR A 64 -12.53 6.70 34.34
CA THR A 64 -12.54 5.80 35.50
C THR A 64 -11.79 4.50 35.25
N GLU A 65 -11.35 4.26 34.01
CA GLU A 65 -10.58 3.10 33.59
C GLU A 65 -9.60 3.53 32.49
N SER A 66 -8.44 2.88 32.42
CA SER A 66 -7.51 2.98 31.31
C SER A 66 -7.09 1.61 30.77
N MET A 67 -6.74 1.58 29.49
CA MET A 67 -6.26 0.42 28.76
C MET A 67 -4.88 0.75 28.19
N LYS A 68 -3.85 0.10 28.73
CA LYS A 68 -2.51 0.14 28.17
C LYS A 68 -2.40 -0.92 27.07
N LEU A 69 -2.09 -0.47 25.87
CA LEU A 69 -1.83 -1.28 24.68
C LEU A 69 -0.33 -1.24 24.42
N GLU A 70 0.34 -2.39 24.32
CA GLU A 70 1.78 -2.42 24.02
C GLU A 70 2.06 -3.34 22.83
N GLY A 71 2.70 -2.78 21.81
CA GLY A 71 3.21 -3.52 20.66
C GLY A 71 2.13 -4.26 19.86
N LEU A 72 0.95 -3.69 19.68
CA LEU A 72 -0.10 -4.33 18.89
C LEU A 72 0.33 -4.45 17.44
N VAL A 73 0.39 -5.67 16.92
CA VAL A 73 0.72 -5.94 15.52
C VAL A 73 -0.56 -6.26 14.76
N LEU A 74 -0.80 -5.56 13.66
CA LEU A 74 -1.91 -5.84 12.75
C LEU A 74 -1.48 -6.85 11.67
N GLY A 75 -2.30 -7.87 11.46
CA GLY A 75 -2.14 -8.85 10.39
C GLY A 75 -2.54 -8.29 9.02
N GLN A 76 -2.62 -9.17 8.02
CA GLN A 76 -2.97 -8.77 6.65
C GLN A 76 -4.40 -8.18 6.55
N PRO A 77 -4.63 -7.21 5.65
CA PRO A 77 -5.98 -6.70 5.38
C PRO A 77 -6.81 -7.70 4.60
N VAL A 78 -8.06 -7.87 5.03
CA VAL A 78 -9.04 -8.77 4.40
C VAL A 78 -10.31 -7.98 4.08
N LEU A 79 -10.71 -7.99 2.80
CA LEU A 79 -11.94 -7.36 2.35
C LEU A 79 -13.17 -8.16 2.80
N SER A 80 -14.24 -7.44 3.08
CA SER A 80 -15.61 -7.95 3.22
C SER A 80 -16.57 -7.02 2.47
N PHE A 81 -17.48 -7.63 1.72
CA PHE A 81 -18.55 -6.97 0.98
C PHE A 81 -19.90 -7.11 1.68
N ARG A 82 -19.93 -7.63 2.92
CA ARG A 82 -21.17 -7.84 3.68
C ARG A 82 -22.04 -6.58 3.78
N LYS A 83 -21.39 -5.43 3.95
CA LYS A 83 -22.02 -4.10 4.05
C LYS A 83 -21.95 -3.30 2.73
N ALA A 84 -21.53 -3.92 1.63
CA ALA A 84 -21.42 -3.25 0.34
C ALA A 84 -22.81 -2.98 -0.26
N LEU A 85 -22.96 -1.81 -0.86
CA LEU A 85 -24.17 -1.39 -1.57
C LEU A 85 -23.78 -0.92 -2.97
N LEU A 86 -24.60 -1.24 -3.98
CA LEU A 86 -24.24 -0.98 -5.38
C LEU A 86 -24.16 0.51 -5.72
N ASN A 87 -24.84 1.35 -4.95
CA ASN A 87 -24.80 2.81 -5.07
C ASN A 87 -23.62 3.45 -4.32
N GLN A 88 -22.73 2.64 -3.74
CA GLN A 88 -21.61 3.09 -2.90
C GLN A 88 -20.27 2.52 -3.37
N SER A 89 -19.21 3.22 -2.98
CA SER A 89 -17.81 2.88 -3.28
C SER A 89 -17.07 2.50 -1.99
N PHE A 90 -17.72 1.75 -1.10
CA PHE A 90 -17.16 1.38 0.20
C PHE A 90 -16.99 -0.12 0.34
N VAL A 91 -15.89 -0.52 0.97
CA VAL A 91 -15.66 -1.89 1.43
C VAL A 91 -15.43 -1.89 2.93
N THR A 92 -15.72 -3.02 3.56
CA THR A 92 -15.23 -3.27 4.93
C THR A 92 -13.85 -3.92 4.82
N VAL A 93 -12.84 -3.33 5.46
CA VAL A 93 -11.50 -3.94 5.60
C VAL A 93 -11.37 -4.42 7.04
N SER A 94 -11.03 -5.69 7.24
CA SER A 94 -10.73 -6.24 8.55
C SER A 94 -9.25 -6.60 8.67
N MET A 95 -8.66 -6.32 9.82
CA MET A 95 -7.29 -6.72 10.15
C MET A 95 -7.29 -7.33 11.56
N ASN A 96 -6.81 -8.57 11.67
CA ASN A 96 -6.65 -9.24 12.96
C ASN A 96 -5.51 -8.57 13.75
N ILE A 97 -5.65 -8.51 15.07
CA ILE A 97 -4.55 -8.17 15.98
C ILE A 97 -3.83 -9.48 16.28
N VAL A 98 -2.63 -9.65 15.71
CA VAL A 98 -1.91 -10.94 15.73
C VAL A 98 -0.96 -11.08 16.93
N ALA A 99 -0.54 -9.97 17.50
CA ALA A 99 0.36 -9.89 18.65
C ALA A 99 0.14 -8.60 19.45
N GLY A 100 0.65 -8.56 20.68
CA GLY A 100 0.64 -7.40 21.58
C GLY A 100 0.21 -7.75 23.00
N SER A 101 0.21 -6.76 23.89
CA SER A 101 -0.34 -6.88 25.24
C SER A 101 -1.51 -5.93 25.46
N TYR A 102 -2.44 -6.34 26.30
CA TYR A 102 -3.55 -5.53 26.78
C TYR A 102 -3.56 -5.54 28.30
N THR A 103 -3.57 -4.37 28.93
CA THR A 103 -3.69 -4.22 30.38
C THR A 103 -4.76 -3.18 30.71
N ALA A 104 -5.80 -3.58 31.43
CA ALA A 104 -6.87 -2.71 31.91
C ALA A 104 -6.67 -2.38 33.39
N ILE A 105 -6.77 -1.09 33.73
CA ILE A 105 -6.59 -0.54 35.07
C ILE A 105 -7.83 0.28 35.43
N SER A 106 -8.44 0.00 36.58
CA SER A 106 -9.43 0.86 37.21
C SER A 106 -8.76 2.09 37.81
N ARG A 107 -9.30 3.27 37.54
CA ARG A 107 -8.80 4.58 37.95
C ARG A 107 -9.93 5.43 38.54
N PRO A 108 -10.36 5.18 39.78
CA PRO A 108 -11.43 5.97 40.41
C PRO A 108 -11.09 7.48 40.41
N LEU A 109 -12.11 8.33 40.32
CA LEU A 109 -11.94 9.80 40.36
C LEU A 109 -11.39 10.24 41.73
N GLY A 110 -10.48 11.23 41.73
CA GLY A 110 -9.79 11.71 42.94
C GLY A 110 -8.59 10.84 43.32
N ASP A 111 -8.23 10.81 44.61
CA ASP A 111 -7.07 10.06 45.14
C ASP A 111 -7.40 8.58 45.43
N GLY A 112 -8.38 7.99 44.73
CA GLY A 112 -8.76 6.59 44.93
C GLY A 112 -7.70 5.62 44.39
N ALA A 113 -7.57 4.45 45.02
CA ALA A 113 -6.60 3.44 44.60
C ALA A 113 -6.86 2.94 43.17
N GLN A 114 -5.83 3.03 42.33
CA GLN A 114 -5.81 2.36 41.04
C GLN A 114 -5.66 0.84 41.24
N GLN A 115 -6.29 0.05 40.38
CA GLN A 115 -6.28 -1.41 40.50
C GLN A 115 -6.22 -2.09 39.13
N LEU A 116 -5.38 -3.11 39.00
CA LEU A 116 -5.42 -3.98 37.82
C LEU A 116 -6.80 -4.65 37.72
N MET A 117 -7.44 -4.54 36.57
CA MET A 117 -8.66 -5.29 36.27
C MET A 117 -8.31 -6.60 35.55
N SER A 118 -7.56 -6.49 34.45
CA SER A 118 -7.16 -7.64 33.64
C SER A 118 -5.92 -7.34 32.81
N THR A 119 -5.07 -8.33 32.58
CA THR A 119 -3.99 -8.26 31.59
C THR A 119 -3.80 -9.61 30.90
N PHE A 120 -3.43 -9.57 29.63
CA PHE A 120 -3.13 -10.76 28.81
C PHE A 120 -2.33 -10.39 27.57
N LYS A 121 -1.70 -11.41 26.95
CA LYS A 121 -1.10 -11.28 25.62
C LYS A 121 -2.13 -11.62 24.55
N ILE A 122 -2.15 -10.81 23.50
CA ILE A 122 -3.03 -10.99 22.36
C ILE A 122 -2.40 -12.00 21.41
N THR A 123 -3.19 -12.98 20.97
CA THR A 123 -2.84 -13.90 19.88
C THR A 123 -3.94 -13.86 18.85
N GLU A 124 -3.62 -14.05 17.57
CA GLU A 124 -4.62 -14.05 16.49
C GLU A 124 -5.82 -14.98 16.76
N ALA A 125 -5.57 -16.14 17.38
CA ALA A 125 -6.61 -17.11 17.71
C ALA A 125 -7.71 -16.57 18.64
N MET A 126 -7.44 -15.52 19.42
CA MET A 126 -8.44 -14.84 20.27
C MET A 126 -9.49 -14.07 19.44
N GLY A 127 -9.27 -13.88 18.13
CA GLY A 127 -10.22 -13.24 17.23
C GLY A 127 -10.36 -11.73 17.42
N TYR A 128 -9.41 -11.08 18.13
CA TYR A 128 -9.37 -9.63 18.21
C TYR A 128 -8.98 -9.03 16.87
N LYS A 129 -9.71 -8.01 16.44
CA LYS A 129 -9.57 -7.40 15.12
C LYS A 129 -10.09 -5.97 15.11
N ILE A 130 -9.61 -5.21 14.13
CA ILE A 130 -10.23 -3.97 13.72
C ILE A 130 -11.06 -4.20 12.45
N GLU A 131 -12.16 -3.47 12.33
CA GLU A 131 -12.99 -3.41 11.12
C GLU A 131 -13.18 -1.95 10.72
N MET A 132 -12.86 -1.64 9.47
CA MET A 132 -12.86 -0.30 8.91
C MET A 132 -13.80 -0.20 7.73
N LYS A 133 -14.58 0.87 7.66
CA LYS A 133 -15.32 1.25 6.46
C LYS A 133 -14.44 2.18 5.63
N VAL A 134 -13.94 1.69 4.50
CA VAL A 134 -12.93 2.38 3.68
C VAL A 134 -13.51 2.72 2.30
N SER A 135 -13.37 3.98 1.89
CA SER A 135 -13.67 4.39 0.51
C SER A 135 -12.67 3.76 -0.44
N VAL A 136 -13.16 3.11 -1.48
CA VAL A 136 -12.33 2.69 -2.61
C VAL A 136 -12.20 3.89 -3.54
N ASN A 137 -11.05 4.54 -3.50
CA ASN A 137 -10.80 5.78 -4.21
C ASN A 137 -10.04 5.53 -5.51
N GLN A 138 -10.28 6.41 -6.48
CA GLN A 138 -9.44 6.53 -7.66
C GLN A 138 -8.31 7.53 -7.38
N ILE A 139 -7.06 7.10 -7.58
CA ILE A 139 -5.89 7.99 -7.56
C ILE A 139 -5.35 8.06 -8.99
N LYS A 140 -5.38 9.22 -9.63
CA LYS A 140 -4.80 9.41 -10.98
C LYS A 140 -3.40 10.00 -10.86
N GLY A 141 -2.39 9.30 -11.36
CA GLY A 141 -1.06 9.88 -11.62
C GLY A 141 -1.12 10.71 -12.91
N SER A 142 -0.48 11.88 -12.97
CA SER A 142 -0.50 12.70 -14.18
C SER A 142 0.64 12.41 -15.15
N VAL A 143 1.76 11.86 -14.65
CA VAL A 143 2.94 11.44 -15.45
C VAL A 143 2.72 10.10 -16.13
N ASP A 144 2.42 9.06 -15.33
CA ASP A 144 2.17 7.71 -15.84
C ASP A 144 0.76 7.56 -16.43
N LYS A 145 -0.12 8.55 -16.20
CA LYS A 145 -1.54 8.52 -16.55
C LYS A 145 -2.24 7.25 -16.07
N ARG A 146 -1.78 6.64 -14.97
CA ARG A 146 -2.43 5.47 -14.41
C ARG A 146 -3.45 5.91 -13.38
N GLY A 147 -4.69 5.48 -13.57
CA GLY A 147 -5.69 5.57 -12.51
C GLY A 147 -5.64 4.30 -11.67
N ARG A 148 -5.42 4.48 -10.37
CA ARG A 148 -5.23 3.40 -9.39
C ARG A 148 -6.48 3.26 -8.54
N VAL A 149 -6.89 2.03 -8.30
CA VAL A 149 -7.92 1.65 -7.34
C VAL A 149 -7.21 1.36 -6.03
N ALA A 150 -7.38 2.21 -5.02
CA ALA A 150 -6.63 2.12 -3.77
C ALA A 150 -7.52 2.22 -2.52
N LEU A 151 -7.01 1.65 -1.44
CA LEU A 151 -7.58 1.65 -0.09
C LEU A 151 -6.62 2.39 0.83
N ASP A 152 -6.97 3.60 1.24
CA ASP A 152 -6.22 4.33 2.27
C ASP A 152 -6.85 4.05 3.64
N LEU A 153 -6.19 3.22 4.45
CA LEU A 153 -6.68 2.85 5.79
C LEU A 153 -6.73 4.04 6.75
N GLY A 154 -5.90 5.07 6.56
CA GLY A 154 -5.92 6.28 7.37
C GLY A 154 -7.08 7.23 7.03
N ARG A 155 -7.79 6.99 5.92
CA ARG A 155 -9.00 7.72 5.51
C ARG A 155 -10.29 6.94 5.77
N ALA A 156 -10.26 5.91 6.61
CA ALA A 156 -11.47 5.16 6.97
C ALA A 156 -12.54 6.07 7.58
N GLU A 157 -13.78 5.98 7.10
CA GLU A 157 -14.92 6.75 7.65
C GLU A 157 -15.22 6.30 9.08
N GLU A 158 -15.28 4.99 9.27
CA GLU A 158 -15.58 4.34 10.55
C GLU A 158 -14.51 3.29 10.84
N LEU A 159 -14.11 3.18 12.11
CA LEU A 159 -13.26 2.11 12.62
C LEU A 159 -13.90 1.57 13.89
N THR A 160 -14.02 0.26 13.98
CA THR A 160 -14.46 -0.47 15.17
C THR A 160 -13.39 -1.48 15.59
N CYS A 161 -13.38 -1.80 16.88
CA CYS A 161 -12.46 -2.77 17.47
C CYS A 161 -13.26 -3.62 18.46
N ASN A 162 -12.98 -4.92 18.56
CA ASN A 162 -13.62 -5.80 19.56
C ASN A 162 -12.74 -6.03 20.81
N LEU A 163 -11.55 -5.42 20.88
CA LEU A 163 -10.65 -5.53 22.03
C LEU A 163 -11.27 -4.87 23.29
N GLY A 164 -11.25 -5.58 24.41
CA GLY A 164 -11.86 -5.16 25.68
C GLY A 164 -13.34 -5.53 25.85
N GLY A 165 -14.05 -5.92 24.77
CA GLY A 165 -15.38 -6.54 24.83
C GLY A 165 -16.57 -5.65 25.20
N LEU A 166 -16.37 -4.50 25.86
CA LEU A 166 -17.42 -3.58 26.28
C LEU A 166 -17.44 -2.27 25.46
N PRO A 167 -18.61 -1.74 25.07
CA PRO A 167 -18.71 -0.51 24.27
C PRO A 167 -17.99 0.71 24.84
N GLY A 168 -17.94 0.85 26.17
CA GLY A 168 -17.22 1.95 26.85
C GLY A 168 -15.70 1.89 26.70
N VAL A 169 -15.17 0.72 26.35
CA VAL A 169 -13.72 0.45 26.15
C VAL A 169 -13.40 0.35 24.65
N THR A 170 -14.21 -0.37 23.88
CA THR A 170 -13.96 -0.64 22.47
C THR A 170 -13.95 0.63 21.62
N LYS A 171 -14.83 1.60 21.93
CA LYS A 171 -14.92 2.88 21.22
C LYS A 171 -13.66 3.75 21.40
N PRO A 172 -13.18 4.05 22.62
CA PRO A 172 -11.90 4.74 22.81
C PRO A 172 -10.71 4.04 22.15
N VAL A 173 -10.63 2.70 22.26
CA VAL A 173 -9.54 1.92 21.63
C VAL A 173 -9.57 2.05 20.12
N ALA A 174 -10.76 1.96 19.51
CA ALA A 174 -10.91 2.17 18.07
C ALA A 174 -10.53 3.60 17.64
N ALA A 175 -10.93 4.62 18.41
CA ALA A 175 -10.57 6.01 18.13
C ALA A 175 -9.05 6.23 18.16
N PHE A 176 -8.36 5.67 19.17
CA PHE A 176 -6.91 5.72 19.28
C PHE A 176 -6.19 5.05 18.10
N ILE A 177 -6.62 3.85 17.70
CA ILE A 177 -6.04 3.16 16.53
C ILE A 177 -6.30 3.96 15.25
N LYS A 178 -7.49 4.56 15.08
CA LYS A 178 -7.81 5.39 13.92
C LYS A 178 -6.90 6.62 13.83
N GLU A 179 -6.66 7.29 14.95
CA GLU A 179 -5.73 8.43 15.02
C GLU A 179 -4.31 8.01 14.64
N TYR A 180 -3.84 6.88 15.19
CA TYR A 180 -2.53 6.32 14.85
C TYR A 180 -2.37 6.08 13.34
N LEU A 181 -3.33 5.41 12.70
CA LEU A 181 -3.32 5.16 11.24
C LEU A 181 -3.37 6.46 10.42
N THR A 182 -4.07 7.48 10.91
CA THR A 182 -4.20 8.79 10.25
C THR A 182 -2.87 9.55 10.22
N LEU A 183 -2.00 9.32 11.21
CA LEU A 183 -0.69 9.97 11.32
C LEU A 183 0.42 9.25 10.54
N LEU A 184 0.19 8.02 10.08
CA LEU A 184 1.17 7.28 9.27
C LEU A 184 1.32 7.86 7.86
N PRO A 185 2.52 7.80 7.26
CA PRO A 185 2.72 8.10 5.85
C PRO A 185 1.81 7.27 4.93
N GLU A 186 1.33 7.87 3.83
CA GLU A 186 0.37 7.22 2.91
C GLU A 186 0.90 5.89 2.38
N ASP A 187 2.20 5.75 2.12
CA ASP A 187 2.76 4.50 1.62
C ASP A 187 2.58 3.36 2.64
N MET A 188 2.62 3.60 3.95
CA MET A 188 2.48 2.53 4.96
C MET A 188 1.04 2.04 5.16
N ARG A 189 0.05 2.75 4.61
CA ARG A 189 -1.37 2.51 4.87
C ARG A 189 -2.25 2.45 3.62
N THR A 190 -1.67 2.63 2.42
CA THR A 190 -2.40 2.63 1.15
C THR A 190 -2.14 1.36 0.36
N PHE A 191 -3.15 0.50 0.28
CA PHE A 191 -3.12 -0.75 -0.49
C PHE A 191 -3.71 -0.54 -1.88
N GLU A 192 -3.16 -1.20 -2.89
CA GLU A 192 -3.62 -1.10 -4.29
C GLU A 192 -4.39 -2.37 -4.68
N LEU A 193 -5.56 -2.21 -5.31
CA LEU A 193 -6.39 -3.32 -5.80
C LEU A 193 -6.23 -3.55 -7.31
N GLY A 194 -5.82 -2.52 -8.05
CA GLY A 194 -5.71 -2.56 -9.51
C GLY A 194 -5.38 -1.18 -10.08
N LEU A 195 -4.91 -1.14 -11.31
CA LEU A 195 -4.58 0.06 -12.04
C LEU A 195 -5.13 -0.03 -13.47
N LEU A 196 -5.52 1.11 -14.02
CA LEU A 196 -5.86 1.27 -15.43
C LEU A 196 -4.91 2.28 -16.06
N ASP A 197 -4.25 1.87 -17.14
CA ASP A 197 -3.47 2.75 -18.00
C ASP A 197 -4.42 3.63 -18.82
N LEU A 198 -4.35 4.94 -18.60
CA LEU A 198 -5.15 5.96 -19.30
C LEU A 198 -4.31 6.69 -20.36
N SER A 199 -3.06 6.29 -20.59
CA SER A 199 -2.15 6.92 -21.57
C SER A 199 -2.46 6.54 -23.02
N GLY A 200 -3.24 5.47 -23.23
CA GLY A 200 -3.60 4.98 -24.54
C GLY A 200 -4.34 6.03 -25.39
N ASN A 201 -4.09 5.99 -26.71
CA ASN A 201 -4.62 7.00 -27.64
C ASN A 201 -5.68 6.48 -28.61
N ASN A 202 -6.08 5.21 -28.51
CA ASN A 202 -7.08 4.59 -29.39
C ASN A 202 -8.53 4.74 -28.84
N PRO A 203 -9.57 4.42 -29.64
CA PRO A 203 -10.97 4.56 -29.21
C PRO A 203 -11.35 3.77 -27.95
N LEU A 204 -10.68 2.64 -27.70
CA LEU A 204 -10.89 1.74 -26.58
C LEU A 204 -9.98 2.05 -25.40
N SER A 205 -9.23 3.15 -25.45
CA SER A 205 -8.37 3.58 -24.35
C SER A 205 -9.23 4.22 -23.25
N PRO A 206 -9.08 3.79 -21.98
CA PRO A 206 -9.73 4.42 -20.85
C PRO A 206 -9.36 5.90 -20.72
N THR A 207 -10.35 6.76 -20.47
CA THR A 207 -10.14 8.18 -20.11
C THR A 207 -10.46 8.45 -18.65
N ASP A 208 -11.39 7.68 -18.10
CA ASP A 208 -11.82 7.76 -16.72
C ASP A 208 -12.41 6.44 -16.27
N PHE A 209 -12.53 6.28 -14.96
CA PHE A 209 -13.27 5.18 -14.39
C PHE A 209 -13.81 5.51 -13.01
N TYR A 210 -14.81 4.75 -12.61
CA TYR A 210 -15.50 4.90 -11.34
C TYR A 210 -15.70 3.54 -10.69
N ILE A 211 -15.64 3.51 -9.37
CA ILE A 211 -15.67 2.27 -8.61
C ILE A 211 -17.04 2.13 -7.94
N ARG A 212 -17.61 0.93 -7.96
CA ARG A 212 -18.69 0.50 -7.06
C ARG A 212 -18.35 -0.83 -6.44
N THR A 213 -19.15 -1.21 -5.46
CA THR A 213 -19.00 -2.48 -4.75
C THR A 213 -20.32 -3.21 -4.75
N GLN A 214 -20.30 -4.53 -4.85
CA GLN A 214 -21.50 -5.33 -4.92
C GLN A 214 -21.34 -6.60 -4.09
N LYS A 215 -22.27 -6.86 -3.18
CA LYS A 215 -22.40 -8.13 -2.49
C LYS A 215 -22.92 -9.22 -3.42
N VAL A 216 -22.55 -10.48 -3.18
CA VAL A 216 -23.14 -11.61 -3.92
C VAL A 216 -24.65 -11.68 -3.65
N PRO A 217 -25.51 -11.79 -4.69
CA PRO A 217 -26.95 -11.86 -4.50
C PRO A 217 -27.41 -13.21 -3.93
N GLY A 218 -28.45 -13.20 -3.08
CA GLY A 218 -29.13 -14.41 -2.61
C GLY A 218 -28.36 -15.27 -1.60
N ARG A 219 -27.26 -14.75 -1.03
CA ARG A 219 -26.52 -15.36 0.09
C ARG A 219 -27.05 -14.86 1.44
N GLU A 220 -26.80 -15.61 2.51
CA GLU A 220 -27.15 -15.23 3.88
C GLU A 220 -26.45 -13.92 4.31
N GLU A 221 -27.03 -13.20 5.28
CA GLU A 221 -26.47 -11.93 5.80
C GLU A 221 -25.04 -12.04 6.37
N LYS A 222 -24.55 -13.26 6.64
CA LYS A 222 -23.20 -13.49 7.16
C LYS A 222 -22.14 -13.63 6.07
N ASP A 223 -22.52 -13.74 4.80
CA ASP A 223 -21.56 -13.91 3.70
C ASP A 223 -20.80 -12.60 3.45
N ASP A 224 -19.48 -12.71 3.41
CA ASP A 224 -18.57 -11.58 3.18
C ASP A 224 -18.22 -11.41 1.70
N ASP A 225 -18.70 -12.32 0.84
CA ASP A 225 -18.33 -12.37 -0.57
C ASP A 225 -18.99 -11.28 -1.44
N GLY A 226 -18.27 -10.89 -2.49
CA GLY A 226 -18.67 -9.79 -3.36
C GLY A 226 -17.61 -9.43 -4.37
N ALA A 227 -17.86 -8.33 -5.08
CA ALA A 227 -17.01 -7.84 -6.15
C ALA A 227 -16.81 -6.33 -6.09
N VAL A 228 -15.63 -5.90 -6.51
CA VAL A 228 -15.38 -4.51 -6.94
C VAL A 228 -15.77 -4.41 -8.40
N LEU A 229 -16.60 -3.43 -8.72
CA LEU A 229 -17.00 -3.06 -10.07
C LEU A 229 -16.24 -1.82 -10.51
N VAL A 230 -15.65 -1.84 -11.70
CA VAL A 230 -14.97 -0.68 -12.30
C VAL A 230 -15.68 -0.31 -13.58
N PHE A 231 -16.37 0.83 -13.55
CA PHE A 231 -17.08 1.41 -14.69
C PHE A 231 -16.13 2.32 -15.44
N VAL A 232 -15.81 1.98 -16.69
CA VAL A 232 -14.77 2.64 -17.47
C VAL A 232 -15.41 3.50 -18.56
N ARG A 233 -15.04 4.78 -18.60
CA ARG A 233 -15.29 5.67 -19.74
C ARG A 233 -14.13 5.53 -20.71
N LEU A 234 -14.41 5.10 -21.94
CA LEU A 234 -13.41 5.01 -23.00
C LEU A 234 -13.39 6.31 -23.83
N LYS A 235 -12.32 6.54 -24.60
CA LYS A 235 -12.21 7.74 -25.45
C LYS A 235 -13.39 7.92 -26.41
N PHE A 236 -13.99 6.83 -26.87
CA PHE A 236 -15.18 6.87 -27.71
C PHE A 236 -16.44 7.42 -27.01
N ASN A 237 -16.52 7.35 -25.67
CA ASN A 237 -17.67 7.82 -24.92
C ASN A 237 -17.58 9.33 -24.65
N GLU A 238 -18.53 10.13 -25.17
CA GLU A 238 -18.57 11.59 -24.93
C GLU A 238 -18.90 11.96 -23.47
N LYS A 239 -19.59 11.08 -22.75
CA LYS A 239 -20.07 11.32 -21.39
C LYS A 239 -20.05 10.05 -20.56
N ASP A 240 -20.18 10.22 -19.25
CA ASP A 240 -20.32 9.12 -18.32
C ASP A 240 -21.62 8.35 -18.54
N GLY A 241 -21.56 7.04 -18.26
CA GLY A 241 -22.74 6.18 -18.24
C GLY A 241 -23.61 6.42 -17.00
N LEU A 242 -24.77 5.77 -16.96
CA LEU A 242 -25.62 5.78 -15.78
C LEU A 242 -25.12 4.77 -14.76
N PHE A 243 -24.97 5.19 -13.51
CA PHE A 243 -24.64 4.27 -12.43
C PHE A 243 -25.85 3.40 -12.08
N PRO A 244 -25.65 2.09 -11.86
CA PRO A 244 -26.71 1.28 -11.29
C PRO A 244 -26.97 1.69 -9.84
N ILE A 245 -28.23 1.59 -9.42
CA ILE A 245 -28.65 1.79 -8.03
C ILE A 245 -29.12 0.47 -7.45
N GLU A 246 -29.18 0.40 -6.12
CA GLU A 246 -29.72 -0.78 -5.43
C GLU A 246 -31.15 -1.06 -5.91
N GLY A 247 -31.46 -2.33 -6.20
CA GLY A 247 -32.77 -2.72 -6.74
C GLY A 247 -33.02 -2.41 -8.22
N SER A 248 -32.06 -1.79 -8.94
CA SER A 248 -32.18 -1.54 -10.40
C SER A 248 -32.23 -2.80 -11.27
N GLY A 249 -31.94 -3.97 -10.69
CA GLY A 249 -31.83 -5.24 -11.42
C GLY A 249 -30.47 -5.48 -12.08
N PHE A 250 -29.48 -4.63 -11.82
CA PHE A 250 -28.11 -4.83 -12.30
C PHE A 250 -27.57 -6.22 -11.88
N PRO A 251 -27.09 -7.04 -12.83
CA PRO A 251 -26.68 -8.41 -12.54
C PRO A 251 -25.35 -8.46 -11.78
N TYR A 252 -25.13 -9.56 -11.06
CA TYR A 252 -23.79 -9.90 -10.56
C TYR A 252 -23.00 -10.52 -11.72
N LEU A 253 -21.83 -9.96 -12.04
CA LEU A 253 -21.12 -10.23 -13.30
C LEU A 253 -20.14 -11.41 -13.25
N ILE A 254 -19.88 -11.98 -12.07
CA ILE A 254 -18.99 -13.14 -11.90
C ILE A 254 -19.85 -14.37 -11.62
N PRO A 255 -19.99 -15.31 -12.57
CA PRO A 255 -20.80 -16.50 -12.35
C PRO A 255 -20.21 -17.45 -11.28
N ASP A 256 -21.07 -18.16 -10.55
CA ASP A 256 -20.68 -19.14 -9.52
C ASP A 256 -20.53 -20.57 -10.04
N ASP A 257 -20.44 -20.76 -11.36
CA ASP A 257 -20.22 -22.06 -11.98
C ASP A 257 -18.93 -22.71 -11.43
N LEU A 258 -19.03 -24.00 -11.09
CA LEU A 258 -17.94 -24.76 -10.49
C LEU A 258 -17.41 -25.81 -11.47
N SER A 259 -16.10 -26.03 -11.45
CA SER A 259 -15.45 -27.19 -12.06
C SER A 259 -14.61 -27.90 -11.01
N ALA A 260 -14.84 -29.21 -10.84
CA ALA A 260 -14.22 -30.03 -9.79
C ALA A 260 -14.32 -29.38 -8.37
N GLY A 261 -15.45 -28.72 -8.08
CA GLY A 261 -15.69 -28.06 -6.79
C GLY A 261 -15.01 -26.71 -6.60
N LYS A 262 -14.31 -26.17 -7.61
CA LYS A 262 -13.67 -24.84 -7.58
C LYS A 262 -14.41 -23.86 -8.50
N PRO A 263 -14.51 -22.56 -8.13
CA PRO A 263 -15.05 -21.53 -9.02
C PRO A 263 -14.32 -21.50 -10.36
N LEU A 264 -15.07 -21.43 -11.46
CA LEU A 264 -14.53 -21.29 -12.81
C LEU A 264 -14.03 -19.89 -13.13
N TYR A 265 -14.62 -18.88 -12.48
CA TYR A 265 -14.39 -17.48 -12.77
C TYR A 265 -14.12 -16.70 -11.50
N SER A 266 -13.21 -15.73 -11.58
CA SER A 266 -12.94 -14.80 -10.49
C SER A 266 -13.06 -13.34 -10.92
N ALA A 267 -13.26 -13.10 -12.22
CA ALA A 267 -13.38 -11.78 -12.81
C ALA A 267 -14.15 -11.83 -14.13
N SER A 268 -14.67 -10.68 -14.54
CA SER A 268 -15.35 -10.50 -15.82
C SER A 268 -15.11 -9.11 -16.39
N MET A 269 -15.23 -8.98 -17.70
CA MET A 269 -15.34 -7.70 -18.40
C MET A 269 -16.59 -7.70 -19.28
N VAL A 270 -17.34 -6.61 -19.26
CA VAL A 270 -18.44 -6.35 -20.20
C VAL A 270 -18.08 -5.14 -21.04
N LEU A 271 -18.02 -5.28 -22.36
CA LEU A 271 -17.77 -4.18 -23.30
C LEU A 271 -19.07 -3.82 -24.01
N SER A 272 -19.34 -2.52 -24.15
CA SER A 272 -20.55 -2.01 -24.81
C SER A 272 -20.67 -2.52 -26.24
N GLN A 273 -21.88 -2.94 -26.63
CA GLN A 273 -22.17 -3.35 -28.01
C GLN A 273 -21.81 -2.29 -29.07
N ASP A 274 -21.94 -1.00 -28.73
CA ASP A 274 -21.68 0.12 -29.64
C ASP A 274 -20.20 0.18 -30.08
N LEU A 275 -19.33 -0.53 -29.37
CA LEU A 275 -17.90 -0.59 -29.58
C LEU A 275 -17.46 -1.89 -30.27
N LEU A 276 -18.35 -2.87 -30.43
CA LEU A 276 -18.02 -4.16 -31.04
C LEU A 276 -17.50 -4.00 -32.47
N GLU A 277 -18.05 -3.03 -33.20
CA GLU A 277 -17.62 -2.77 -34.57
C GLU A 277 -16.28 -2.02 -34.68
N LEU A 278 -15.72 -1.58 -33.55
CA LEU A 278 -14.38 -0.98 -33.44
C LEU A 278 -13.32 -2.02 -33.04
N LEU A 279 -13.73 -3.26 -32.74
CA LEU A 279 -12.81 -4.35 -32.44
C LEU A 279 -12.28 -4.93 -33.75
N ASP A 280 -10.99 -4.75 -34.02
CA ASP A 280 -10.29 -5.62 -34.98
C ASP A 280 -9.98 -6.97 -34.31
N GLU A 281 -9.81 -8.03 -35.12
CA GLU A 281 -9.59 -9.42 -34.67
C GLU A 281 -8.38 -9.61 -33.73
N VAL A 282 -7.52 -8.60 -33.56
CA VAL A 282 -6.18 -8.76 -33.00
C VAL A 282 -6.04 -8.51 -31.50
N GLN A 283 -6.88 -7.72 -30.79
CA GLN A 283 -6.95 -7.74 -29.29
C GLN A 283 -7.88 -6.66 -28.71
N LEU A 284 -8.50 -6.95 -27.56
CA LEU A 284 -9.21 -5.98 -26.73
C LEU A 284 -8.22 -5.09 -25.96
N ASP A 285 -7.98 -3.88 -26.46
CA ASP A 285 -7.04 -2.94 -25.83
C ASP A 285 -7.41 -2.55 -24.40
N VAL A 286 -8.70 -2.63 -24.02
CA VAL A 286 -9.14 -2.40 -22.63
C VAL A 286 -8.45 -3.36 -21.64
N LEU A 287 -8.23 -4.62 -22.03
CA LEU A 287 -7.52 -5.60 -21.19
C LEU A 287 -6.02 -5.33 -21.12
N LYS A 288 -5.42 -4.81 -22.21
CA LYS A 288 -4.01 -4.40 -22.21
C LYS A 288 -3.75 -3.25 -21.24
N ASN A 289 -4.75 -2.39 -21.05
CA ASN A 289 -4.67 -1.26 -20.14
C ASN A 289 -4.91 -1.64 -18.67
N LEU A 290 -5.34 -2.87 -18.36
CA LEU A 290 -5.51 -3.33 -16.98
C LEU A 290 -4.17 -3.83 -16.41
N ILE A 291 -3.68 -3.15 -15.38
CA ILE A 291 -2.44 -3.51 -14.68
C ILE A 291 -2.79 -3.90 -13.25
N LEU A 292 -2.37 -5.09 -12.82
CA LEU A 292 -2.67 -5.61 -11.49
C LEU A 292 -1.41 -5.64 -10.61
N PRO A 293 -1.51 -5.28 -9.32
CA PRO A 293 -0.41 -5.40 -8.37
C PRO A 293 0.15 -6.82 -8.25
N GLY A 294 1.42 -6.95 -7.84
CA GLY A 294 2.01 -8.23 -7.43
C GLY A 294 2.25 -9.24 -8.56
N GLU A 295 2.55 -8.76 -9.78
CA GLU A 295 2.74 -9.62 -10.95
C GLU A 295 1.52 -10.50 -11.22
N ASN A 296 0.32 -9.91 -11.18
CA ASN A 296 -0.93 -10.56 -11.52
C ASN A 296 -1.43 -10.12 -12.91
N LEU A 297 -2.21 -10.97 -13.58
CA LEU A 297 -2.83 -10.66 -14.87
C LEU A 297 -4.24 -11.27 -14.99
N PHE A 298 -5.06 -10.69 -15.86
CA PHE A 298 -6.35 -11.25 -16.23
C PHE A 298 -6.17 -12.30 -17.32
N VAL A 299 -6.54 -13.55 -17.02
CA VAL A 299 -6.53 -14.66 -17.97
C VAL A 299 -7.96 -14.96 -18.38
N GLU A 300 -8.25 -14.83 -19.68
CA GLU A 300 -9.53 -15.25 -20.24
C GLU A 300 -9.75 -16.76 -20.06
N SER A 301 -10.96 -17.15 -19.67
CA SER A 301 -11.32 -18.56 -19.52
C SER A 301 -11.60 -19.19 -20.88
N LEU A 302 -11.36 -20.50 -21.00
CA LEU A 302 -11.74 -21.25 -22.20
C LEU A 302 -13.24 -21.08 -22.46
N ASN A 303 -13.61 -20.67 -23.68
CA ASN A 303 -14.98 -20.32 -24.07
C ASN A 303 -15.63 -19.22 -23.21
N GLY A 304 -14.83 -18.30 -22.64
CA GLY A 304 -15.31 -17.23 -21.77
C GLY A 304 -15.93 -16.02 -22.48
N ARG A 305 -15.90 -15.98 -23.82
CA ARG A 305 -16.48 -14.90 -24.64
C ARG A 305 -17.91 -15.21 -25.04
N HIS A 306 -18.81 -14.26 -24.78
CA HIS A 306 -20.21 -14.34 -25.18
C HIS A 306 -20.73 -12.96 -25.62
N THR A 307 -21.55 -12.91 -26.66
CA THR A 307 -22.12 -11.65 -27.17
C THR A 307 -23.66 -11.73 -27.20
N PRO A 308 -24.34 -11.79 -26.03
CA PRO A 308 -25.80 -11.78 -25.98
C PRO A 308 -26.40 -10.44 -26.45
N ASN A 309 -25.79 -9.32 -26.04
CA ASN A 309 -26.08 -7.96 -26.49
C ASN A 309 -24.77 -7.18 -26.41
N ASP A 310 -24.31 -6.89 -25.18
CA ASP A 310 -22.93 -6.48 -24.90
C ASP A 310 -21.98 -7.70 -24.95
N LEU A 311 -20.69 -7.47 -25.17
CA LEU A 311 -19.65 -8.52 -25.13
C LEU A 311 -19.25 -8.80 -23.68
N LEU A 312 -19.55 -10.01 -23.21
CA LEU A 312 -19.08 -10.56 -21.95
C LEU A 312 -17.79 -11.36 -22.19
N ILE A 313 -16.77 -11.10 -21.36
CA ILE A 313 -15.52 -11.86 -21.30
C ILE A 313 -15.31 -12.31 -19.87
N LEU A 314 -15.26 -13.63 -19.66
CA LEU A 314 -15.07 -14.25 -18.35
C LEU A 314 -13.64 -14.73 -18.18
N GLY A 315 -13.10 -14.54 -16.98
CA GLY A 315 -11.69 -14.83 -16.72
C GLY A 315 -11.37 -15.00 -15.25
N ASN A 316 -10.07 -15.09 -15.01
CA ASN A 316 -9.50 -15.26 -13.69
C ASN A 316 -8.32 -14.31 -13.50
N LEU A 317 -8.20 -13.75 -12.29
CA LEU A 317 -7.00 -13.04 -11.87
C LEU A 317 -6.00 -14.08 -11.37
N LYS A 318 -4.87 -14.21 -12.06
CA LYS A 318 -3.82 -15.19 -11.74
C LYS A 318 -2.47 -14.49 -11.60
N PRO A 319 -1.59 -15.00 -10.73
CA PRO A 319 -0.19 -14.58 -10.76
C PRO A 319 0.44 -15.00 -12.09
N THR A 320 1.42 -14.22 -12.57
CA THR A 320 2.24 -14.55 -13.73
C THR A 320 3.11 -15.78 -13.45
N ASP A 321 3.73 -16.33 -14.49
CA ASP A 321 4.74 -17.40 -14.35
C ASP A 321 6.04 -16.92 -13.68
N GLU A 322 6.18 -15.61 -13.49
CA GLU A 322 7.32 -14.98 -12.80
C GLU A 322 7.06 -14.73 -11.31
N SER A 323 5.81 -14.79 -10.88
CA SER A 323 5.44 -14.55 -9.49
C SER A 323 6.01 -15.64 -8.58
N VAL A 324 6.67 -15.24 -7.49
CA VAL A 324 7.22 -16.14 -6.46
C VAL A 324 6.65 -15.78 -5.10
N SER A 325 6.27 -16.80 -4.34
CA SER A 325 5.78 -16.69 -2.97
C SER A 325 6.58 -17.61 -2.05
N ILE A 326 6.60 -17.31 -0.74
CA ILE A 326 7.22 -18.17 0.27
C ILE A 326 6.15 -19.02 0.94
N ASP A 327 6.45 -20.31 1.07
CA ASP A 327 5.61 -21.31 1.74
C ASP A 327 6.32 -21.82 3.03
N PRO A 328 5.68 -21.74 4.22
CA PRO A 328 4.41 -21.06 4.49
C PRO A 328 4.57 -19.52 4.51
N PRO A 329 3.53 -18.74 4.17
CA PRO A 329 3.58 -17.27 4.18
C PRO A 329 3.46 -16.66 5.59
N PHE A 330 2.79 -17.35 6.51
CA PHE A 330 2.60 -16.97 7.91
C PHE A 330 2.82 -18.18 8.81
N ILE A 331 3.53 -18.03 9.91
CA ILE A 331 3.69 -19.10 10.91
C ILE A 331 3.87 -18.54 12.32
N TYR A 332 3.35 -19.26 13.31
CA TYR A 332 3.57 -19.02 14.73
C TYR A 332 4.52 -20.09 15.26
N LEU A 333 5.63 -19.69 15.88
CA LEU A 333 6.70 -20.63 16.22
C LEU A 333 7.21 -20.40 17.64
N LYS A 334 7.20 -21.46 18.46
CA LYS A 334 7.76 -21.42 19.81
C LYS A 334 9.27 -21.17 19.78
N SER A 335 9.77 -20.40 20.73
CA SER A 335 11.20 -20.18 20.98
C SER A 335 12.04 -21.46 20.95
N GLY A 336 13.18 -21.41 20.28
CA GLY A 336 14.08 -22.54 20.04
C GLY A 336 13.66 -23.51 18.93
N ASN A 337 12.43 -23.45 18.41
CA ASN A 337 11.98 -24.34 17.34
C ASN A 337 12.40 -23.84 15.95
N THR A 338 12.35 -24.75 14.99
CA THR A 338 12.75 -24.53 13.59
C THR A 338 11.57 -24.63 12.62
N GLN A 339 11.67 -23.95 11.49
CA GLN A 339 10.73 -24.03 10.36
C GLN A 339 11.49 -23.93 9.03
N ALA A 340 11.19 -24.83 8.09
CA ALA A 340 11.72 -24.74 6.73
C ALA A 340 10.80 -23.89 5.85
N PHE A 341 11.39 -23.00 5.06
CA PHE A 341 10.70 -22.17 4.07
C PHE A 341 11.13 -22.54 2.66
N THR A 342 10.20 -22.46 1.71
CA THR A 342 10.46 -22.71 0.29
C THR A 342 9.92 -21.56 -0.55
N ALA A 343 10.75 -21.01 -1.44
CA ALA A 343 10.30 -20.08 -2.47
C ALA A 343 9.71 -20.86 -3.64
N ARG A 344 8.47 -20.58 -4.02
CA ARG A 344 7.74 -21.29 -5.08
C ARG A 344 7.15 -20.32 -6.10
N LYS A 345 7.26 -20.68 -7.37
CA LYS A 345 6.53 -20.03 -8.46
C LYS A 345 5.03 -20.35 -8.40
N SER A 346 4.24 -19.61 -9.19
CA SER A 346 2.80 -19.82 -9.36
C SER A 346 2.42 -21.22 -9.86
N ASP A 347 3.29 -21.88 -10.63
CA ASP A 347 3.12 -23.27 -11.09
C ASP A 347 3.49 -24.34 -10.03
N GLY A 348 3.99 -23.90 -8.86
CA GLY A 348 4.40 -24.74 -7.74
C GLY A 348 5.87 -25.18 -7.78
N THR A 349 6.63 -24.82 -8.82
CA THR A 349 8.06 -25.16 -8.92
C THR A 349 8.89 -24.36 -7.92
N THR A 350 9.94 -24.96 -7.39
CA THR A 350 10.81 -24.35 -6.38
C THR A 350 11.86 -23.43 -7.02
N VAL A 351 12.09 -22.27 -6.40
CA VAL A 351 13.13 -21.30 -6.80
C VAL A 351 14.30 -21.38 -5.83
N SER A 352 15.51 -21.49 -6.35
CA SER A 352 16.72 -21.37 -5.54
C SER A 352 16.90 -19.92 -5.09
N ALA A 353 16.99 -19.71 -3.78
CA ALA A 353 17.09 -18.38 -3.18
C ALA A 353 18.15 -18.34 -2.08
N GLN A 354 18.69 -17.14 -1.84
CA GLN A 354 19.46 -16.80 -0.64
C GLN A 354 18.52 -16.27 0.43
N TRP A 355 18.64 -16.77 1.65
CA TRP A 355 17.70 -16.49 2.73
C TRP A 355 18.29 -15.55 3.78
N GLN A 356 17.45 -14.61 4.24
CA GLN A 356 17.77 -13.67 5.30
C GLN A 356 16.58 -13.52 6.25
N VAL A 357 16.84 -13.03 7.46
CA VAL A 357 15.79 -12.73 8.44
C VAL A 357 16.06 -11.40 9.12
N SER A 358 14.98 -10.66 9.41
CA SER A 358 15.02 -9.43 10.18
C SER A 358 13.91 -9.43 11.24
N ASN A 359 14.10 -8.64 12.30
CA ASN A 359 13.09 -8.39 13.32
C ASN A 359 12.87 -6.88 13.33
N PRO A 360 11.71 -6.41 12.85
CA PRO A 360 11.49 -4.97 12.70
C PRO A 360 11.44 -4.19 14.02
N VAL A 361 11.27 -4.89 15.16
CA VAL A 361 11.04 -4.27 16.47
C VAL A 361 12.24 -4.45 17.40
N SER A 362 12.81 -5.64 17.44
CA SER A 362 13.91 -6.04 18.32
C SER A 362 15.07 -6.62 17.49
N PRO A 363 15.97 -5.78 16.95
CA PRO A 363 16.98 -6.21 15.97
C PRO A 363 17.94 -7.32 16.43
N LEU A 364 18.14 -7.49 17.75
CA LEU A 364 18.99 -8.54 18.31
C LEU A 364 18.26 -9.87 18.56
N SER A 365 16.93 -9.87 18.52
CA SER A 365 16.08 -11.02 18.90
C SER A 365 15.41 -11.63 17.66
N VAL A 366 16.24 -11.87 16.66
CA VAL A 366 15.83 -12.17 15.28
C VAL A 366 15.82 -13.67 14.96
N GLY A 367 16.68 -14.44 15.61
CA GLY A 367 16.89 -15.87 15.34
C GLY A 367 17.98 -16.08 14.29
N THR A 368 17.99 -17.23 13.64
CA THR A 368 18.96 -17.56 12.57
C THR A 368 18.28 -18.28 11.42
N ILE A 369 18.79 -18.12 10.19
CA ILE A 369 18.34 -18.89 9.02
C ILE A 369 19.54 -19.43 8.27
N THR A 370 19.41 -20.63 7.70
CA THR A 370 20.41 -21.16 6.77
C THR A 370 20.31 -20.39 5.44
N SER A 371 21.36 -19.67 5.06
CA SER A 371 21.40 -18.85 3.84
C SER A 371 21.08 -19.65 2.57
N THR A 372 21.49 -20.92 2.54
CA THR A 372 21.08 -21.93 1.56
C THR A 372 20.18 -22.95 2.25
N GLY A 373 18.95 -23.12 1.76
CA GLY A 373 17.98 -24.10 2.30
C GLY A 373 16.84 -23.54 3.16
N GLY A 374 16.90 -22.28 3.60
CA GLY A 374 15.74 -21.59 4.17
C GLY A 374 15.19 -22.17 5.48
N VAL A 375 16.02 -22.83 6.30
CA VAL A 375 15.61 -23.33 7.62
C VAL A 375 15.84 -22.26 8.67
N TYR A 376 14.76 -21.66 9.15
CA TYR A 376 14.75 -20.68 10.22
C TYR A 376 14.71 -21.35 11.59
N THR A 377 15.40 -20.76 12.56
CA THR A 377 15.35 -21.13 13.99
C THR A 377 15.07 -19.87 14.81
N THR A 378 13.99 -19.90 15.61
CA THR A 378 13.66 -18.81 16.53
C THR A 378 14.73 -18.63 17.62
N PRO A 379 14.89 -17.44 18.21
CA PRO A 379 15.75 -17.26 19.37
C PRO A 379 15.43 -18.25 20.48
N ALA A 380 16.47 -18.74 21.16
CA ALA A 380 16.30 -19.49 22.40
C ALA A 380 15.59 -18.61 23.46
N PRO A 381 14.86 -19.20 24.42
CA PRO A 381 14.16 -18.45 25.47
C PRO A 381 15.03 -17.42 26.20
N SER A 382 16.32 -17.72 26.40
CA SER A 382 17.28 -16.81 27.06
C SER A 382 17.65 -15.57 26.23
N ARG A 383 17.41 -15.58 24.92
CA ARG A 383 17.68 -14.46 23.99
C ARG A 383 16.40 -13.81 23.47
N MET A 384 15.26 -14.15 24.05
CA MET A 384 13.96 -13.62 23.67
C MET A 384 13.50 -12.64 24.76
N GLY A 385 13.81 -11.35 24.58
CA GLY A 385 13.52 -10.31 25.55
C GLY A 385 12.10 -9.71 25.47
N LYS A 386 11.23 -10.29 24.63
CA LYS A 386 9.78 -10.08 24.62
C LYS A 386 9.09 -11.40 24.35
N GLU A 387 7.93 -11.63 24.97
CA GLU A 387 7.16 -12.87 24.79
C GLU A 387 6.70 -13.13 23.34
N GLN A 388 6.63 -12.08 22.51
CA GLN A 388 6.23 -12.16 21.12
C GLN A 388 7.19 -11.34 20.26
N GLN A 389 7.70 -11.95 19.19
CA GLN A 389 8.72 -11.39 18.31
C GLN A 389 8.27 -11.50 16.85
N PRO A 390 7.86 -10.38 16.21
CA PRO A 390 7.58 -10.38 14.79
C PRO A 390 8.89 -10.46 14.00
N VAL A 391 9.01 -11.45 13.14
CA VAL A 391 10.19 -11.73 12.32
C VAL A 391 9.77 -11.82 10.86
N VAL A 392 10.58 -11.25 9.98
CA VAL A 392 10.42 -11.30 8.54
C VAL A 392 11.47 -12.24 7.99
N VAL A 393 11.05 -13.23 7.21
CA VAL A 393 11.93 -14.12 6.45
C VAL A 393 11.89 -13.69 5.00
N THR A 394 13.06 -13.42 4.40
CA THR A 394 13.18 -12.92 3.02
C THR A 394 13.99 -13.87 2.16
N ALA A 395 13.44 -14.24 1.01
CA ALA A 395 14.12 -14.99 -0.04
C ALA A 395 14.58 -14.03 -1.14
N GLN A 396 15.86 -14.05 -1.48
CA GLN A 396 16.48 -13.27 -2.56
C GLN A 396 16.86 -14.20 -3.72
N TYR A 397 16.40 -13.88 -4.93
CA TYR A 397 16.61 -14.73 -6.11
C TYR A 397 16.68 -13.87 -7.38
N ALA A 398 17.33 -14.41 -8.42
CA ALA A 398 17.38 -13.78 -9.74
C ALA A 398 16.30 -14.35 -10.65
N MET A 399 15.54 -13.50 -11.33
CA MET A 399 14.57 -13.89 -12.35
C MET A 399 14.64 -12.94 -13.53
N GLY A 400 14.76 -13.46 -14.75
CA GLY A 400 14.93 -12.63 -15.95
C GLY A 400 16.18 -11.73 -15.90
N GLY A 401 17.22 -12.13 -15.17
CA GLY A 401 18.42 -11.30 -14.96
C GLY A 401 18.27 -10.19 -13.90
N VAL A 402 17.09 -10.05 -13.29
CA VAL A 402 16.79 -9.04 -12.27
C VAL A 402 16.74 -9.69 -10.88
N GLN A 403 17.36 -9.06 -9.89
CA GLN A 403 17.26 -9.48 -8.49
C GLN A 403 15.87 -9.14 -7.95
N ARG A 404 15.21 -10.12 -7.33
CA ARG A 404 13.88 -10.01 -6.74
C ARG A 404 13.86 -10.58 -5.33
N THR A 405 12.85 -10.19 -4.57
CA THR A 405 12.63 -10.66 -3.21
C THR A 405 11.19 -11.09 -2.98
N SER A 406 11.02 -12.06 -2.10
CA SER A 406 9.72 -12.45 -1.52
C SER A 406 9.89 -12.57 -0.02
N SER A 407 8.79 -12.40 0.73
CA SER A 407 8.83 -12.36 2.19
C SER A 407 7.73 -13.23 2.82
N ALA A 408 8.00 -13.73 4.02
CA ALA A 408 7.06 -14.41 4.90
C ALA A 408 7.12 -13.80 6.31
N PHE A 409 6.02 -13.91 7.05
CA PHE A 409 5.90 -13.42 8.42
C PHE A 409 5.96 -14.57 9.43
N VAL A 410 6.78 -14.40 10.45
CA VAL A 410 6.92 -15.34 11.57
C VAL A 410 6.61 -14.60 12.86
N LEU A 411 5.68 -15.11 13.66
CA LEU A 411 5.54 -14.68 15.05
C LEU A 411 6.24 -15.69 15.96
N GLY A 412 7.44 -15.35 16.40
CA GLY A 412 8.14 -16.07 17.46
C GLY A 412 7.45 -15.85 18.80
N VAL A 413 7.15 -16.91 19.54
CA VAL A 413 6.50 -16.82 20.86
C VAL A 413 7.32 -17.52 21.94
N TYR A 414 7.37 -16.93 23.14
CA TYR A 414 8.08 -17.53 24.27
C TYR A 414 7.34 -18.79 24.76
N GLU A 415 6.02 -18.70 24.92
CA GLU A 415 5.13 -19.81 25.29
C GLU A 415 4.28 -20.23 24.10
N SER A 416 4.04 -21.53 23.96
CA SER A 416 3.18 -22.12 22.93
C SER A 416 1.69 -22.04 23.25
N MET A 417 1.34 -21.51 24.43
CA MET A 417 -0.03 -21.40 24.90
C MET A 417 -0.30 -19.97 25.38
N SER A 418 -1.53 -19.50 25.19
CA SER A 418 -2.01 -18.22 25.68
C SER A 418 -3.33 -18.39 26.42
N ILE A 419 -3.62 -17.49 27.36
CA ILE A 419 -4.90 -17.46 28.09
C ILE A 419 -5.32 -16.03 28.38
N SER A 420 -6.61 -15.74 28.26
CA SER A 420 -7.21 -14.43 28.54
C SER A 420 -8.41 -14.57 29.50
N PRO A 421 -8.49 -13.72 30.55
CA PRO A 421 -7.38 -12.93 31.09
C PRO A 421 -6.24 -13.85 31.60
N ARG A 422 -5.00 -13.36 31.54
CA ARG A 422 -3.84 -14.04 32.13
C ARG A 422 -3.73 -13.71 33.62
N VAL A 423 -3.92 -12.44 33.97
CA VAL A 423 -4.05 -12.00 35.36
C VAL A 423 -5.28 -11.10 35.47
N CYS A 424 -6.11 -11.29 36.48
CA CYS A 424 -7.24 -10.40 36.77
C CYS A 424 -7.53 -10.33 38.27
N THR A 425 -8.26 -9.30 38.69
CA THR A 425 -8.76 -9.18 40.06
C THR A 425 -10.25 -9.49 40.12
N SER A 426 -10.72 -10.03 41.24
CA SER A 426 -12.14 -10.26 41.47
C SER A 426 -12.48 -10.26 42.95
N ALA A 427 -13.67 -9.76 43.30
CA ALA A 427 -14.25 -10.01 44.61
C ALA A 427 -14.74 -11.47 44.73
N ILE A 428 -14.83 -11.97 45.95
CA ILE A 428 -15.53 -13.23 46.26
C ILE A 428 -17.02 -13.11 45.92
N GLY A 429 -17.65 -14.20 45.49
CA GLY A 429 -19.06 -14.24 45.11
C GLY A 429 -19.43 -13.39 43.87
N ALA A 430 -18.46 -12.81 43.17
CA ALA A 430 -18.70 -12.02 41.97
C ALA A 430 -19.26 -12.87 40.81
N ALA A 431 -19.61 -12.18 39.71
CA ALA A 431 -20.05 -12.82 38.48
C ALA A 431 -18.96 -13.73 37.88
N GLY A 432 -19.36 -14.62 36.97
CA GLY A 432 -18.45 -15.51 36.28
C GLY A 432 -17.47 -14.74 35.38
N ILE A 433 -16.20 -15.14 35.41
CA ILE A 433 -15.10 -14.62 34.62
C ILE A 433 -14.90 -15.55 33.41
N PRO A 434 -15.11 -15.07 32.17
CA PRO A 434 -14.82 -15.86 30.98
C PRO A 434 -13.31 -16.02 30.83
N LEU A 435 -12.89 -17.25 30.56
CA LEU A 435 -11.51 -17.64 30.27
C LEU A 435 -11.46 -18.23 28.88
N THR A 436 -10.52 -17.76 28.07
CA THR A 436 -10.23 -18.32 26.74
C THR A 436 -8.76 -18.69 26.65
N ALA A 437 -8.48 -19.95 26.32
CA ALA A 437 -7.13 -20.49 26.18
C ALA A 437 -6.87 -21.01 24.76
N PHE A 438 -5.63 -20.89 24.30
CA PHE A 438 -5.17 -21.39 22.99
C PHE A 438 -3.83 -22.12 23.12
N THR A 439 -3.59 -23.04 22.19
CA THR A 439 -2.31 -23.75 22.02
C THR A 439 -1.91 -23.72 20.55
N LEU A 440 -0.62 -23.54 20.28
CA LEU A 440 -0.04 -23.58 18.92
C LEU A 440 -0.22 -24.95 18.24
N SER A 441 -0.35 -26.04 19.01
CA SER A 441 -0.55 -27.38 18.44
C SER A 441 -1.93 -27.55 17.77
N GLY A 442 -2.90 -26.69 18.11
CA GLY A 442 -4.31 -26.90 17.78
C GLY A 442 -4.96 -28.08 18.53
N GLY A 443 -4.26 -28.66 19.51
CA GLY A 443 -4.68 -29.84 20.26
C GLY A 443 -5.79 -29.57 21.29
N SER A 444 -6.25 -30.66 21.93
CA SER A 444 -7.28 -30.60 22.97
C SER A 444 -6.74 -30.08 24.30
N LEU A 445 -7.44 -29.12 24.89
CA LEU A 445 -7.07 -28.51 26.17
C LEU A 445 -7.75 -29.20 27.35
N GLN A 446 -6.98 -29.43 28.41
CA GLN A 446 -7.46 -29.97 29.68
C GLN A 446 -7.58 -28.86 30.71
N TRP A 447 -8.81 -28.58 31.10
CA TRP A 447 -9.16 -27.65 32.16
C TRP A 447 -9.15 -28.36 33.52
N PRO A 448 -8.67 -27.72 34.60
CA PRO A 448 -8.56 -28.36 35.90
C PRO A 448 -9.92 -28.47 36.60
N VAL A 449 -10.06 -29.47 37.47
CA VAL A 449 -11.19 -29.55 38.41
C VAL A 449 -10.79 -28.83 39.69
N LEU A 450 -11.58 -27.84 40.09
CA LEU A 450 -11.34 -27.01 41.27
C LEU A 450 -12.12 -27.54 42.48
N LYS A 451 -11.56 -27.36 43.68
CA LYS A 451 -12.29 -27.57 44.95
C LYS A 451 -13.28 -26.42 45.17
N PRO A 452 -14.37 -26.61 45.93
CA PRO A 452 -15.31 -25.51 46.23
C PRO A 452 -14.65 -24.26 46.86
N SER A 453 -13.61 -24.44 47.68
CA SER A 453 -12.80 -23.35 48.28
C SER A 453 -11.92 -22.58 47.28
N GLU A 454 -11.81 -23.08 46.05
CA GLU A 454 -11.06 -22.51 44.94
C GLU A 454 -12.00 -21.90 43.88
N GLY A 455 -13.33 -22.01 44.07
CA GLY A 455 -14.35 -21.59 43.13
C GLY A 455 -14.90 -22.74 42.29
N THR A 456 -15.59 -22.42 41.21
CA THR A 456 -16.14 -23.40 40.25
C THR A 456 -15.75 -23.04 38.83
N LEU A 457 -15.42 -24.04 38.01
CA LEU A 457 -15.05 -23.86 36.61
C LEU A 457 -16.04 -24.61 35.73
N THR A 458 -16.72 -23.89 34.83
CA THR A 458 -17.66 -24.47 33.86
C THR A 458 -17.01 -24.43 32.48
N VAL A 459 -16.63 -25.58 31.94
CA VAL A 459 -16.05 -25.67 30.59
C VAL A 459 -17.19 -25.53 29.57
N VAL A 460 -17.05 -24.57 28.65
CA VAL A 460 -18.04 -24.27 27.60
C VAL A 460 -17.71 -25.07 26.35
N ASP A 461 -16.45 -25.04 25.93
CA ASP A 461 -15.91 -25.82 24.81
C ASP A 461 -14.39 -26.08 25.04
N ASN A 462 -13.67 -26.54 24.02
CA ASN A 462 -12.23 -26.82 24.14
C ASN A 462 -11.43 -25.60 24.61
N ASN A 463 -11.72 -24.42 24.09
CA ASN A 463 -10.95 -23.19 24.28
C ASN A 463 -11.56 -22.27 25.33
N ASN A 464 -12.82 -22.47 25.73
CA ASN A 464 -13.55 -21.56 26.59
C ASN A 464 -14.03 -22.22 27.90
N ALA A 465 -13.87 -21.51 29.01
CA ALA A 465 -14.44 -21.86 30.31
C ALA A 465 -14.93 -20.60 31.05
N ILE A 466 -15.81 -20.77 32.02
CA ILE A 466 -16.28 -19.70 32.91
C ILE A 466 -15.89 -20.04 34.34
N TYR A 467 -15.04 -19.22 34.94
CA TYR A 467 -14.64 -19.35 36.34
C TYR A 467 -15.53 -18.48 37.23
N LYS A 468 -16.16 -19.09 38.24
CA LYS A 468 -16.94 -18.38 39.26
C LYS A 468 -16.18 -18.37 40.59
N PRO A 469 -15.84 -17.19 41.14
CA PRO A 469 -15.19 -17.06 42.44
C PRO A 469 -15.93 -17.78 43.57
N PRO A 470 -15.21 -18.30 44.59
CA PRO A 470 -15.84 -18.87 45.78
C PRO A 470 -16.63 -17.81 46.54
N ALA A 471 -17.62 -18.24 47.33
CA ALA A 471 -18.43 -17.34 48.15
C ALA A 471 -17.71 -16.82 49.40
N GLU A 472 -16.71 -17.56 49.89
CA GLU A 472 -15.97 -17.22 51.11
C GLU A 472 -14.47 -17.52 50.96
N LEU A 473 -13.65 -16.79 51.72
CA LEU A 473 -12.21 -17.00 51.86
C LEU A 473 -11.78 -16.90 53.34
N SER A 474 -10.80 -17.72 53.72
CA SER A 474 -10.13 -17.67 55.03
C SER A 474 -9.23 -16.43 55.15
N GLU A 475 -8.49 -16.13 54.09
CA GLU A 475 -7.56 -15.00 54.01
C GLU A 475 -8.23 -13.76 53.38
N GLN A 476 -7.62 -12.59 53.54
CA GLN A 476 -8.13 -11.33 52.97
C GLN A 476 -7.92 -11.24 51.44
N VAL A 477 -6.82 -11.83 50.96
CA VAL A 477 -6.46 -11.90 49.55
C VAL A 477 -5.91 -13.29 49.28
N LYS A 478 -6.31 -13.89 48.16
CA LYS A 478 -5.79 -15.19 47.70
C LYS A 478 -5.55 -15.14 46.19
N VAL A 479 -4.41 -15.65 45.73
CA VAL A 479 -4.18 -15.87 44.29
C VAL A 479 -4.71 -17.26 43.93
N GLN A 480 -5.78 -17.32 43.13
CA GLN A 480 -6.30 -18.56 42.57
C GLN A 480 -5.70 -18.79 41.19
N THR A 481 -4.96 -19.88 41.03
CA THR A 481 -4.38 -20.28 39.75
C THR A 481 -5.26 -21.31 39.06
N ILE A 482 -5.50 -21.14 37.76
CA ILE A 482 -6.17 -22.10 36.88
C ILE A 482 -5.16 -22.52 35.82
N ARG A 483 -4.67 -23.76 35.94
CA ARG A 483 -3.68 -24.33 35.04
C ARG A 483 -4.33 -25.16 33.95
N VAL A 484 -4.23 -24.69 32.70
CA VAL A 484 -4.71 -25.40 31.51
C VAL A 484 -3.55 -26.16 30.90
N THR A 485 -3.78 -27.41 30.49
CA THR A 485 -2.74 -28.27 29.89
C THR A 485 -3.10 -28.66 28.47
N ASP A 486 -2.16 -28.56 27.54
CA ASP A 486 -2.29 -29.17 26.22
C ASP A 486 -2.12 -30.69 26.33
N SER A 487 -3.15 -31.45 25.92
CA SER A 487 -3.13 -32.91 25.99
C SER A 487 -2.02 -33.55 25.15
N GLN A 488 -1.62 -32.89 24.05
CA GLN A 488 -0.65 -33.39 23.09
C GLN A 488 0.79 -33.04 23.50
N THR A 489 1.07 -31.76 23.75
CA THR A 489 2.44 -31.31 24.06
C THR A 489 2.79 -31.40 25.54
N LYS A 490 1.79 -31.56 26.42
CA LYS A 490 1.90 -31.49 27.89
C LYS A 490 2.35 -30.14 28.43
N GLU A 491 2.39 -29.12 27.59
CA GLU A 491 2.66 -27.76 28.00
C GLU A 491 1.47 -27.19 28.76
N THR A 492 1.74 -26.19 29.60
CA THR A 492 0.74 -25.60 30.48
C THR A 492 0.76 -24.09 30.44
N ILE A 493 -0.41 -23.48 30.58
CA ILE A 493 -0.58 -22.04 30.78
C ILE A 493 -1.45 -21.78 32.00
N ASP A 494 -1.14 -20.72 32.74
CA ASP A 494 -1.82 -20.37 33.99
C ASP A 494 -2.58 -19.06 33.82
N ALA A 495 -3.85 -19.04 34.24
CA ALA A 495 -4.57 -17.81 34.59
C ALA A 495 -4.51 -17.61 36.11
N SER A 496 -4.16 -16.40 36.55
CA SER A 496 -4.06 -16.01 37.95
C SER A 496 -5.15 -15.02 38.32
N ILE A 497 -6.10 -15.44 39.15
CA ILE A 497 -7.19 -14.59 39.66
C ILE A 497 -6.85 -14.15 41.08
N VAL A 498 -6.61 -12.86 41.27
CA VAL A 498 -6.42 -12.26 42.60
C VAL A 498 -7.79 -12.03 43.24
N LEU A 499 -8.16 -12.93 44.15
CA LEU A 499 -9.43 -12.90 44.87
C LEU A 499 -9.32 -12.02 46.11
N MET A 500 -10.28 -11.11 46.28
CA MET A 500 -10.35 -10.20 47.41
C MET A 500 -11.60 -10.46 48.25
N LYS A 501 -11.42 -10.64 49.56
CA LYS A 501 -12.53 -10.77 50.53
C LYS A 501 -13.19 -9.43 50.83
N SER A 502 -12.42 -8.35 50.84
CA SER A 502 -12.88 -6.98 51.05
C SER A 502 -12.19 -6.01 50.07
N PRO A 503 -12.77 -4.82 49.83
CA PRO A 503 -12.13 -3.80 48.99
C PRO A 503 -10.75 -3.37 49.51
N HIS A 504 -9.77 -3.25 48.61
CA HIS A 504 -8.41 -2.76 48.91
C HIS A 504 -8.21 -1.37 48.31
N LEU A 505 -8.78 -0.36 48.98
CA LEU A 505 -8.96 0.99 48.44
C LEU A 505 -7.81 1.96 48.78
N TRP A 506 -6.76 1.53 49.49
CA TRP A 506 -5.61 2.37 49.76
C TRP A 506 -4.66 2.39 48.55
N PRO A 507 -4.20 3.56 48.06
CA PRO A 507 -3.29 3.62 46.92
C PRO A 507 -1.93 2.97 47.23
N VAL A 508 -1.51 2.07 46.34
CA VAL A 508 -0.14 1.55 46.28
C VAL A 508 0.33 1.70 44.84
N ASP A 509 1.46 2.39 44.63
CA ASP A 509 2.01 2.68 43.30
C ASP A 509 3.36 1.97 43.09
N PRO A 510 3.60 1.37 41.91
CA PRO A 510 2.61 1.11 40.86
C PRO A 510 1.57 0.05 41.29
N PRO A 511 0.30 0.16 40.86
CA PRO A 511 -0.76 -0.82 41.16
C PRO A 511 -0.56 -2.16 40.44
N TYR A 512 0.21 -2.14 39.35
CA TYR A 512 0.58 -3.29 38.55
C TYR A 512 1.99 -3.14 37.98
N VAL A 513 2.78 -4.20 38.08
CA VAL A 513 4.11 -4.30 37.49
C VAL A 513 4.12 -5.48 36.53
N ALA A 514 4.38 -5.20 35.25
CA ALA A 514 4.42 -6.23 34.22
C ALA A 514 5.77 -6.95 34.18
N ALA A 515 5.72 -8.28 34.09
CA ALA A 515 6.80 -9.19 33.73
C ALA A 515 8.22 -8.82 34.23
N ILE A 516 8.48 -8.99 35.53
CA ILE A 516 9.80 -8.78 36.14
C ILE A 516 10.60 -10.07 36.29
N SER A 517 11.93 -9.96 36.14
CA SER A 517 12.90 -11.05 36.31
C SER A 517 13.71 -10.89 37.60
N GLU A 518 14.55 -11.88 37.92
CA GLU A 518 15.30 -11.98 39.18
C GLU A 518 16.18 -10.77 39.56
N ASP A 519 16.61 -9.97 38.59
CA ASP A 519 17.60 -8.91 38.77
C ASP A 519 17.00 -7.48 38.88
N THR A 520 15.67 -7.34 39.02
CA THR A 520 15.02 -6.02 39.06
C THR A 520 14.15 -5.85 40.31
N PRO A 521 14.73 -5.39 41.44
CA PRO A 521 13.95 -4.93 42.58
C PRO A 521 12.99 -3.81 42.18
N ILE A 522 11.78 -3.82 42.72
CA ILE A 522 10.75 -2.82 42.42
C ILE A 522 10.40 -2.07 43.70
N GLN A 523 10.59 -0.76 43.68
CA GLN A 523 10.14 0.09 44.77
C GLN A 523 8.63 0.31 44.66
N LEU A 524 7.92 -0.05 45.72
CA LEU A 524 6.49 0.24 45.87
C LEU A 524 6.31 1.41 46.83
N TYR A 525 5.33 2.25 46.55
CA TYR A 525 5.03 3.44 47.33
C TYR A 525 3.61 3.37 47.88
N ALA A 526 3.46 3.69 49.16
CA ALA A 526 2.19 3.96 49.80
C ALA A 526 2.35 5.25 50.60
N ASP A 527 1.36 6.15 50.56
CA ASP A 527 1.38 7.40 51.31
C ASP A 527 1.10 7.13 52.81
N LEU A 528 2.09 6.54 53.48
CA LEU A 528 2.06 6.11 54.87
C LEU A 528 3.44 6.35 55.50
N GLU A 529 3.46 6.78 56.76
CA GLU A 529 4.70 6.74 57.56
C GLU A 529 5.17 5.28 57.71
N PRO A 530 6.48 5.00 57.62
CA PRO A 530 7.01 3.64 57.69
C PRO A 530 6.51 2.82 58.88
N ASP A 531 6.44 3.43 60.08
CA ASP A 531 5.98 2.78 61.32
C ASP A 531 4.49 2.37 61.27
N ASN A 532 3.71 2.99 60.39
CA ASN A 532 2.27 2.73 60.22
C ASN A 532 1.98 1.80 59.03
N ALA A 533 2.99 1.43 58.24
CA ALA A 533 2.87 0.57 57.08
C ALA A 533 3.28 -0.87 57.41
N LYS A 534 2.47 -1.85 56.97
CA LYS A 534 2.85 -3.26 57.00
C LYS A 534 2.76 -3.86 55.61
N TRP A 535 3.92 -4.19 55.06
CA TRP A 535 4.09 -4.85 53.78
C TRP A 535 4.06 -6.38 53.94
N VAL A 536 3.33 -7.06 53.06
CA VAL A 536 3.24 -8.52 53.02
C VAL A 536 3.17 -8.98 51.58
N VAL A 537 4.02 -9.96 51.21
CA VAL A 537 3.92 -10.68 49.93
C VAL A 537 2.95 -11.85 50.07
N ILE A 538 2.06 -11.99 49.09
CA ILE A 538 1.20 -13.15 48.87
C ILE A 538 1.66 -13.79 47.56
N GLY A 539 2.36 -14.92 47.64
CA GLY A 539 3.05 -15.53 46.51
C GLY A 539 4.55 -15.67 46.82
N GLU A 540 5.37 -15.52 45.79
CA GLU A 540 6.83 -15.67 45.89
C GLU A 540 7.54 -14.30 45.93
N GLY A 541 8.78 -14.27 46.42
CA GLY A 541 9.57 -13.05 46.60
C GLY A 541 9.45 -12.44 47.99
N GLU A 542 10.17 -11.34 48.20
CA GLU A 542 10.29 -10.68 49.50
C GLU A 542 10.02 -9.19 49.36
N VAL A 543 9.48 -8.55 50.41
CA VAL A 543 9.30 -7.10 50.47
C VAL A 543 9.83 -6.62 51.82
N ASP A 544 10.64 -5.56 51.79
CA ASP A 544 11.15 -4.96 53.02
C ASP A 544 10.17 -3.92 53.63
N GLU A 545 10.54 -3.36 54.78
CA GLU A 545 9.72 -2.37 55.50
C GLU A 545 9.54 -1.06 54.72
N THR A 546 10.42 -0.77 53.75
CA THR A 546 10.36 0.42 52.89
C THR A 546 9.49 0.21 51.65
N GLY A 547 9.00 -1.00 51.41
CA GLY A 547 8.23 -1.34 50.22
C GLY A 547 9.09 -1.76 49.02
N LEU A 548 10.37 -2.05 49.21
CA LEU A 548 11.23 -2.58 48.15
C LEU A 548 10.94 -4.07 47.96
N PHE A 549 10.28 -4.42 46.86
CA PHE A 549 10.02 -5.80 46.47
C PHE A 549 11.21 -6.40 45.72
N THR A 550 11.66 -7.57 46.16
CA THR A 550 12.70 -8.38 45.50
C THR A 550 12.07 -9.64 44.92
N PRO A 551 12.07 -9.83 43.58
CA PRO A 551 11.53 -11.03 42.95
C PRO A 551 12.33 -12.29 43.31
N PRO A 552 11.71 -13.47 43.33
CA PRO A 552 12.43 -14.73 43.49
C PRO A 552 13.32 -15.00 42.26
N LYS A 553 14.43 -15.72 42.47
CA LYS A 553 15.35 -16.10 41.38
C LYS A 553 14.72 -16.98 40.30
N ASP A 554 14.01 -18.01 40.75
CA ASP A 554 13.35 -18.99 39.88
C ASP A 554 11.86 -19.08 40.23
N PRO A 555 11.02 -18.11 39.78
CA PRO A 555 9.60 -18.11 40.11
C PRO A 555 8.92 -19.39 39.60
N THR A 556 8.16 -20.06 40.48
CA THR A 556 7.27 -21.19 40.10
C THR A 556 5.83 -20.73 39.91
N THR A 557 5.51 -19.53 40.39
CA THR A 557 4.24 -18.84 40.18
C THR A 557 4.42 -17.65 39.23
N ARG A 558 3.35 -17.25 38.55
CA ARG A 558 3.40 -16.10 37.62
C ARG A 558 3.08 -14.75 38.26
N VAL A 559 2.53 -14.77 39.47
CA VAL A 559 2.02 -13.55 40.11
C VAL A 559 2.34 -13.58 41.57
N SER A 560 2.91 -12.48 42.04
CA SER A 560 2.97 -12.12 43.45
C SER A 560 2.14 -10.88 43.70
N VAL A 561 1.42 -10.88 44.81
CA VAL A 561 0.62 -9.72 45.23
C VAL A 561 1.26 -9.15 46.47
N VAL A 562 1.70 -7.89 46.39
CA VAL A 562 2.22 -7.16 47.55
C VAL A 562 1.09 -6.33 48.14
N ARG A 563 0.78 -6.61 49.41
CA ARG A 563 -0.23 -5.85 50.16
C ARG A 563 0.43 -4.92 51.15
N CYS A 564 0.11 -3.63 51.07
CA CYS A 564 0.42 -2.67 52.12
C CYS A 564 -0.81 -2.48 53.01
N SER A 565 -0.65 -2.58 54.32
CA SER A 565 -1.71 -2.36 55.31
C SER A 565 -1.40 -1.15 56.18
N TYR A 566 -2.35 -0.23 56.30
CA TYR A 566 -2.29 0.88 57.25
C TYR A 566 -2.69 0.39 58.65
N LEU A 567 -1.80 0.54 59.62
CA LEU A 567 -1.98 0.14 61.00
C LEU A 567 -2.29 1.35 61.90
N VAL A 568 -3.26 1.20 62.80
CA VAL A 568 -3.49 2.12 63.92
C VAL A 568 -3.53 1.29 65.20
N ASN A 569 -2.60 1.54 66.13
CA ASN A 569 -2.43 0.77 67.36
C ASN A 569 -2.35 -0.76 67.10
N GLY A 570 -1.60 -1.16 66.08
CA GLY A 570 -1.43 -2.58 65.68
C GLY A 570 -2.64 -3.22 64.98
N THR A 571 -3.73 -2.48 64.73
CA THR A 571 -4.91 -2.97 64.02
C THR A 571 -4.96 -2.46 62.59
N VAL A 572 -5.22 -3.33 61.62
CA VAL A 572 -5.39 -2.95 60.20
C VAL A 572 -6.66 -2.10 60.02
N ARG A 573 -6.51 -0.92 59.40
CA ARG A 573 -7.62 -0.01 59.07
C ARG A 573 -7.95 0.02 57.59
N ALA A 574 -6.94 -0.03 56.73
CA ALA A 574 -7.09 -0.06 55.30
C ALA A 574 -5.95 -0.86 54.67
N SER A 575 -6.11 -1.26 53.42
CA SER A 575 -5.06 -1.94 52.67
C SER A 575 -5.12 -1.58 51.19
N GLY A 576 -3.97 -1.64 50.54
CA GLY A 576 -3.78 -1.48 49.11
C GLY A 576 -2.96 -2.63 48.54
N LEU A 577 -3.01 -2.81 47.22
CA LEU A 577 -2.33 -3.92 46.54
C LEU A 577 -1.50 -3.39 45.38
N SER A 578 -0.32 -3.97 45.20
CA SER A 578 0.41 -4.01 43.94
C SER A 578 0.46 -5.44 43.44
N ILE A 579 0.13 -5.65 42.17
CA ILE A 579 0.19 -6.97 41.53
C ILE A 579 1.42 -7.01 40.64
N ILE A 580 2.27 -8.02 40.84
CA ILE A 580 3.55 -8.16 40.18
C ILE A 580 3.53 -9.44 39.35
N GLU A 581 3.59 -9.31 38.02
CA GLU A 581 3.74 -10.45 37.12
C GLU A 581 5.22 -10.87 37.09
N LEU A 582 5.49 -12.10 37.50
CA LEU A 582 6.81 -12.72 37.54
C LEU A 582 7.06 -13.47 36.23
N THR A 583 8.26 -13.30 35.66
CA THR A 583 8.68 -14.00 34.44
C THR A 583 10.01 -14.71 34.62
N LYS A 584 10.16 -15.86 33.93
CA LYS A 584 11.45 -16.56 33.79
C LYS A 584 12.30 -15.99 32.65
N GLN A 585 11.78 -14.98 31.95
CA GLN A 585 12.51 -14.28 30.91
C GLN A 585 13.66 -13.50 31.56
N LYS A 586 14.90 -13.86 31.23
CA LYS A 586 16.06 -13.42 32.04
C LYS A 586 16.43 -11.94 31.87
N MET A 587 16.11 -11.30 30.75
CA MET A 587 16.32 -9.86 30.53
C MET A 587 15.34 -9.30 29.49
N PRO A 588 15.00 -7.99 29.55
CA PRO A 588 14.39 -7.30 28.41
C PRO A 588 15.37 -7.27 27.23
N ASP A 589 14.84 -7.15 26.00
CA ASP A 589 15.68 -7.02 24.82
C ASP A 589 16.59 -5.78 24.98
N PRO A 590 17.93 -5.92 24.89
CA PRO A 590 18.80 -4.75 24.95
C PRO A 590 18.49 -3.83 23.77
N THR A 591 18.39 -2.53 24.05
CA THR A 591 18.17 -1.49 23.05
C THR A 591 19.35 -0.52 23.07
N TRP A 592 19.57 0.19 21.96
CA TRP A 592 20.52 1.30 21.93
C TRP A 592 20.13 2.37 22.96
N SER A 593 21.11 3.04 23.56
CA SER A 593 20.88 4.06 24.59
C SER A 593 20.78 5.47 24.01
N GLU A 594 21.75 5.84 23.17
CA GLU A 594 21.91 7.18 22.59
C GLU A 594 22.44 7.10 21.15
N LEU A 595 22.35 8.22 20.44
CA LEU A 595 22.90 8.35 19.08
C LEU A 595 24.32 8.92 19.15
N ALA A 596 25.23 8.31 18.40
CA ALA A 596 26.56 8.85 18.15
C ALA A 596 26.57 9.82 16.96
N THR A 597 25.71 9.60 15.96
CA THR A 597 25.57 10.50 14.80
C THR A 597 24.16 10.45 14.24
N PHE A 598 23.63 11.60 13.87
CA PHE A 598 22.42 11.70 13.05
C PHE A 598 22.58 12.84 12.04
N SER A 599 22.82 12.49 10.78
CA SER A 599 23.14 13.47 9.73
C SER A 599 22.37 13.24 8.44
N ILE A 600 22.26 14.29 7.65
CA ILE A 600 21.65 14.33 6.32
C ILE A 600 22.57 15.08 5.35
N VAL A 601 22.92 14.46 4.23
CA VAL A 601 23.83 15.05 3.23
C VAL A 601 23.34 14.79 1.81
N ALA A 602 23.62 15.71 0.88
CA ALA A 602 23.36 15.49 -0.54
C ALA A 602 24.33 14.44 -1.10
N SER A 603 23.79 13.42 -1.75
CA SER A 603 24.58 12.37 -2.38
C SER A 603 25.42 12.96 -3.52
N GLY A 604 26.75 12.76 -3.46
CA GLY A 604 27.66 13.22 -4.51
C GLY A 604 27.80 14.75 -4.61
N GLY A 605 27.35 15.50 -3.61
CA GLY A 605 27.38 16.97 -3.62
C GLY A 605 26.34 17.63 -4.54
N LEU A 606 25.43 16.84 -5.11
CA LEU A 606 24.41 17.32 -6.05
C LEU A 606 23.20 17.85 -5.27
N ASN A 607 23.24 19.11 -4.87
CA ASN A 607 22.18 19.74 -4.07
C ASN A 607 21.24 20.65 -4.88
N GLN A 608 21.21 20.50 -6.20
CA GLN A 608 20.43 21.35 -7.11
C GLN A 608 19.46 20.53 -7.96
N CYS A 609 18.29 21.09 -8.26
CA CYS A 609 17.37 20.57 -9.28
C CYS A 609 16.58 21.71 -9.92
N PHE A 610 16.05 21.47 -11.13
CA PHE A 610 15.00 22.30 -11.69
C PHE A 610 13.76 22.24 -10.81
N SER A 611 13.12 23.40 -10.64
CA SER A 611 11.91 23.57 -9.83
C SER A 611 10.67 23.14 -10.63
N ASN A 612 10.72 21.95 -11.24
CA ASN A 612 9.68 21.39 -12.11
C ASN A 612 8.82 20.32 -11.43
N GLY A 613 9.12 19.97 -10.17
CA GLY A 613 8.42 18.94 -9.40
C GLY A 613 8.87 17.51 -9.68
N TYR A 614 9.60 17.25 -10.76
CA TYR A 614 9.99 15.90 -11.17
C TYR A 614 11.47 15.60 -11.01
N GLN A 615 12.35 16.56 -11.30
CA GLN A 615 13.77 16.38 -11.06
C GLN A 615 14.05 16.25 -9.55
N GLN A 616 14.97 15.37 -9.19
CA GLN A 616 15.17 14.96 -7.80
C GLN A 616 16.58 15.28 -7.30
N ILE A 617 16.70 15.47 -5.99
CA ILE A 617 17.96 15.55 -5.26
C ILE A 617 18.05 14.35 -4.33
N ALA A 618 19.05 13.51 -4.54
CA ALA A 618 19.36 12.39 -3.65
C ALA A 618 19.96 12.92 -2.35
N VAL A 619 19.39 12.52 -1.21
CA VAL A 619 19.95 12.78 0.12
C VAL A 619 20.13 11.48 0.88
N MET A 620 21.26 11.39 1.59
CA MET A 620 21.61 10.25 2.44
C MET A 620 21.42 10.65 3.90
N VAL A 621 20.55 9.95 4.60
CA VAL A 621 20.41 10.04 6.06
C VAL A 621 21.27 8.95 6.69
N LYS A 622 22.19 9.33 7.56
CA LYS A 622 22.99 8.42 8.39
C LYS A 622 22.52 8.50 9.84
N ILE A 623 22.24 7.35 10.44
CA ILE A 623 21.96 7.22 11.87
C ILE A 623 22.97 6.21 12.43
N GLU A 624 23.66 6.60 13.49
CA GLU A 624 24.63 5.76 14.20
C GLU A 624 24.36 5.81 15.70
N THR A 625 24.28 4.65 16.33
CA THR A 625 24.07 4.49 17.77
C THR A 625 25.39 4.33 18.50
N SER A 626 25.51 4.85 19.72
CA SER A 626 26.62 4.52 20.61
C SER A 626 26.58 3.02 20.99
N PRO A 627 27.74 2.38 21.22
CA PRO A 627 27.78 1.02 21.74
C PRO A 627 27.20 0.96 23.16
N VAL A 628 26.58 -0.17 23.50
CA VAL A 628 26.08 -0.46 24.85
C VAL A 628 26.90 -1.61 25.42
N GLU A 629 27.33 -1.48 26.67
CA GLU A 629 28.06 -2.55 27.37
C GLU A 629 27.09 -3.64 27.83
N ILE A 630 27.25 -4.86 27.31
CA ILE A 630 26.44 -6.03 27.64
C ILE A 630 27.38 -7.18 27.96
N GLY A 631 27.35 -7.67 29.20
CA GLY A 631 28.21 -8.78 29.62
C GLY A 631 29.71 -8.49 29.52
N GLY A 632 30.12 -7.22 29.62
CA GLY A 632 31.52 -6.79 29.48
C GLY A 632 31.98 -6.58 28.04
N GLU A 633 31.09 -6.68 27.05
CA GLU A 633 31.38 -6.40 25.64
C GLU A 633 30.60 -5.18 25.13
N ASN A 634 31.23 -4.37 24.28
CA ASN A 634 30.59 -3.25 23.60
C ASN A 634 29.80 -3.76 22.39
N VAL A 635 28.47 -3.69 22.47
CA VAL A 635 27.55 -4.13 21.41
C VAL A 635 26.92 -2.93 20.72
N TYR A 636 27.04 -2.85 19.39
CA TYR A 636 26.34 -1.85 18.59
C TYR A 636 24.93 -2.33 18.24
N ILE A 637 23.93 -1.67 18.80
CA ILE A 637 22.52 -2.01 18.62
C ILE A 637 21.90 -0.97 17.68
N PRO A 638 21.35 -1.35 16.52
CA PRO A 638 20.77 -0.37 15.63
C PRO A 638 19.42 0.17 16.10
N VAL A 639 19.07 1.35 15.58
CA VAL A 639 17.67 1.78 15.51
C VAL A 639 16.87 0.74 14.72
N SER A 640 15.74 0.30 15.29
CA SER A 640 14.89 -0.75 14.70
C SER A 640 14.22 -0.28 13.41
N ASP A 641 13.83 -1.21 12.54
CA ASP A 641 13.13 -0.84 11.30
C ASP A 641 11.78 -0.18 11.60
N ALA A 642 11.12 -0.52 12.71
CA ALA A 642 9.89 0.12 13.16
C ALA A 642 10.12 1.60 13.51
N HIS A 643 11.23 1.95 14.16
CA HIS A 643 11.57 3.35 14.42
C HIS A 643 12.01 4.06 13.12
N LEU A 644 12.83 3.41 12.30
CA LEU A 644 13.27 3.97 11.00
C LEU A 644 12.12 4.18 10.01
N SER A 645 11.03 3.41 10.12
CA SER A 645 9.83 3.58 9.31
C SER A 645 9.20 4.97 9.49
N THR A 646 9.41 5.60 10.66
CA THR A 646 8.89 6.94 10.98
C THR A 646 9.78 8.08 10.47
N LEU A 647 10.92 7.75 9.84
CA LEU A 647 11.86 8.73 9.31
C LEU A 647 11.19 9.62 8.26
N ARG A 648 11.30 10.93 8.46
CA ARG A 648 10.78 11.96 7.56
C ARG A 648 11.72 13.15 7.49
N LEU A 649 11.54 13.99 6.48
CA LEU A 649 12.17 15.30 6.42
C LEU A 649 11.26 16.37 7.02
N VAL A 650 11.86 17.40 7.59
CA VAL A 650 11.17 18.56 8.17
C VAL A 650 11.83 19.81 7.63
N HIS A 651 11.01 20.80 7.23
CA HIS A 651 11.51 22.08 6.75
C HIS A 651 12.02 22.92 7.92
N ALA A 652 13.26 23.42 7.82
CA ALA A 652 13.99 23.98 8.95
C ALA A 652 13.35 25.25 9.56
N SER A 653 12.79 26.13 8.73
CA SER A 653 12.24 27.40 9.23
C SER A 653 10.78 27.31 9.69
N SER A 654 9.97 26.45 9.08
CA SER A 654 8.55 26.29 9.44
C SER A 654 8.28 25.15 10.40
N HIS A 655 9.28 24.30 10.67
CA HIS A 655 9.18 23.06 11.45
C HIS A 655 8.06 22.12 10.98
N SER A 656 7.62 22.29 9.73
CA SER A 656 6.53 21.52 9.15
C SER A 656 7.08 20.26 8.48
N PRO A 657 6.46 19.08 8.68
CA PRO A 657 6.85 17.87 7.97
C PRO A 657 6.78 18.05 6.46
N VAL A 658 7.80 17.58 5.74
CA VAL A 658 7.80 17.52 4.28
C VAL A 658 6.89 16.36 3.84
N PRO A 659 5.90 16.59 2.98
CA PRO A 659 5.02 15.52 2.52
C PRO A 659 5.79 14.52 1.66
N PHE A 660 5.43 13.25 1.76
CA PHE A 660 5.90 12.25 0.81
C PHE A 660 5.15 12.42 -0.52
N VAL A 661 5.83 12.14 -1.63
CA VAL A 661 5.17 11.99 -2.94
C VAL A 661 4.08 10.90 -2.80
N PRO A 662 2.81 11.20 -3.14
CA PRO A 662 1.71 10.25 -3.03
C PRO A 662 2.00 8.93 -3.74
N ALA A 663 1.43 7.85 -3.22
CA ALA A 663 1.59 6.52 -3.81
C ALA A 663 1.14 6.53 -5.29
N GLY A 664 2.04 6.09 -6.18
CA GLY A 664 1.78 6.03 -7.60
C GLY A 664 2.12 7.29 -8.41
N GLN A 665 2.60 8.35 -7.78
CA GLN A 665 3.17 9.52 -8.45
C GLN A 665 4.71 9.41 -8.50
N GLU A 666 5.32 10.03 -9.51
CA GLU A 666 6.77 10.08 -9.67
C GLU A 666 7.39 11.39 -9.14
N GLY A 667 6.58 12.42 -8.91
CA GLY A 667 7.00 13.73 -8.42
C GLY A 667 5.81 14.60 -8.03
N ILE A 668 6.02 15.90 -7.97
CA ILE A 668 4.99 16.90 -7.64
C ILE A 668 4.25 17.31 -8.91
N GLU A 669 2.93 17.15 -8.90
CA GLU A 669 2.08 17.47 -10.03
C GLU A 669 2.04 18.98 -10.33
N TYR A 670 1.96 19.33 -11.62
CA TYR A 670 1.83 20.71 -12.08
C TYR A 670 0.58 21.37 -11.49
N GLU A 671 0.68 22.62 -11.05
CA GLU A 671 -0.41 23.39 -10.39
C GLU A 671 -0.96 22.78 -9.09
N SER A 672 -0.29 21.79 -8.48
CA SER A 672 -0.72 21.20 -7.20
C SER A 672 -0.64 22.16 -6.00
N GLY A 673 0.12 23.26 -6.13
CA GLY A 673 0.38 24.19 -5.02
C GLY A 673 1.34 23.64 -3.95
N ILE A 674 1.96 22.48 -4.19
CA ILE A 674 2.94 21.88 -3.28
C ILE A 674 4.34 22.41 -3.65
N ASP A 675 5.01 23.05 -2.69
CA ASP A 675 6.34 23.66 -2.89
C ASP A 675 7.48 22.62 -2.95
N TRP A 676 7.36 21.54 -2.18
CA TRP A 676 8.36 20.48 -2.05
C TRP A 676 7.74 19.16 -1.56
N ALA A 677 8.37 18.06 -1.92
CA ALA A 677 8.00 16.72 -1.49
C ALA A 677 9.26 15.84 -1.38
N VAL A 678 9.09 14.65 -0.81
CA VAL A 678 10.15 13.65 -0.71
C VAL A 678 9.67 12.28 -1.19
N ASN A 679 10.50 11.55 -1.91
CA ASN A 679 10.24 10.18 -2.34
C ASN A 679 11.23 9.21 -1.69
N LYS A 680 10.77 8.00 -1.37
CA LYS A 680 11.61 6.90 -0.87
C LYS A 680 12.32 6.15 -2.00
N LYS A 681 11.87 6.33 -3.25
CA LYS A 681 12.43 5.71 -4.45
C LYS A 681 12.78 6.77 -5.49
N ARG A 682 13.89 6.55 -6.20
CA ARG A 682 14.26 7.32 -7.40
C ARG A 682 13.18 7.19 -8.47
N ASN A 683 12.84 8.30 -9.13
CA ASN A 683 11.95 8.29 -10.31
C ASN A 683 12.75 8.16 -11.62
N ARG A 684 12.07 8.27 -12.77
CA ARG A 684 12.70 8.12 -14.09
C ARG A 684 13.56 9.29 -14.57
N PHE A 685 13.45 10.47 -13.94
CA PHE A 685 14.05 11.70 -14.48
C PHE A 685 15.55 11.78 -14.16
N LYS A 686 16.30 12.43 -15.05
CA LYS A 686 17.74 12.68 -14.90
C LYS A 686 17.99 13.66 -13.76
N LEU A 687 19.06 13.42 -13.01
CA LEU A 687 19.55 14.38 -12.01
C LEU A 687 20.10 15.63 -12.71
N PHE A 688 20.10 16.74 -11.98
CA PHE A 688 20.57 18.01 -12.50
C PHE A 688 22.04 17.93 -12.96
N SER A 689 22.33 18.49 -14.12
CA SER A 689 23.68 18.62 -14.67
C SER A 689 23.82 19.96 -15.38
N PRO A 690 24.67 20.88 -14.89
CA PRO A 690 24.84 22.19 -15.50
C PRO A 690 25.66 22.16 -16.81
N SER A 691 26.39 21.07 -17.08
CA SER A 691 27.35 20.98 -18.20
C SER A 691 27.10 19.81 -19.16
N ASN A 692 25.93 19.15 -19.09
CA ASN A 692 25.61 17.94 -19.85
C ASN A 692 26.61 16.77 -19.62
N ALA A 693 27.47 16.86 -18.60
CA ALA A 693 28.32 15.75 -18.17
C ALA A 693 27.43 14.65 -17.57
N ALA A 694 27.80 13.39 -17.82
CA ALA A 694 27.13 12.24 -17.23
C ALA A 694 27.23 12.32 -15.70
N THR A 695 26.12 12.66 -15.06
CA THR A 695 26.01 12.60 -13.60
C THR A 695 25.85 11.13 -13.20
N PRO A 696 26.61 10.61 -12.22
CA PRO A 696 26.43 9.23 -11.77
C PRO A 696 24.98 8.99 -11.34
N ASN A 697 24.36 7.93 -11.88
CA ASN A 697 22.93 7.63 -11.72
C ASN A 697 22.52 7.26 -10.28
N SER A 698 23.50 6.91 -9.44
CA SER A 698 23.34 6.66 -8.01
C SER A 698 24.68 6.88 -7.30
N VAL A 699 24.63 7.27 -6.03
CA VAL A 699 25.76 7.10 -5.11
C VAL A 699 25.47 5.83 -4.34
N SER A 700 26.35 4.84 -4.45
CA SER A 700 26.19 3.58 -3.71
C SER A 700 26.04 3.89 -2.22
N VAL A 701 24.95 3.41 -1.61
CA VAL A 701 24.78 3.49 -0.16
C VAL A 701 26.01 2.84 0.50
N PRO A 702 26.74 3.55 1.38
CA PRO A 702 27.90 2.97 2.02
C PRO A 702 27.53 1.71 2.80
N ALA A 703 28.41 0.71 2.80
CA ALA A 703 28.25 -0.41 3.71
C ALA A 703 28.31 0.11 5.16
N PRO A 704 27.41 -0.35 6.05
CA PRO A 704 27.45 0.06 7.45
C PRO A 704 28.77 -0.38 8.08
N GLN A 705 29.45 0.54 8.79
CA GLN A 705 30.74 0.23 9.42
C GLN A 705 30.60 -0.78 10.57
N ASN A 706 29.44 -0.81 11.21
CA ASN A 706 29.06 -1.73 12.28
C ASN A 706 27.53 -1.88 12.33
N ASN A 707 27.03 -2.76 13.19
CA ASN A 707 25.60 -3.04 13.30
C ASN A 707 24.74 -1.86 13.75
N GLY A 708 25.33 -0.85 14.40
CA GLY A 708 24.66 0.36 14.88
C GLY A 708 24.48 1.44 13.82
N VAL A 709 25.09 1.29 12.65
CA VAL A 709 24.98 2.24 11.54
C VAL A 709 23.82 1.85 10.62
N ARG A 710 23.02 2.84 10.25
CA ARG A 710 21.92 2.73 9.30
C ARG A 710 21.96 3.89 8.32
N TYR A 711 21.75 3.55 7.05
CA TYR A 711 21.60 4.51 5.98
C TYR A 711 20.18 4.44 5.41
N ARG A 712 19.62 5.60 5.08
CA ARG A 712 18.37 5.74 4.34
C ARG A 712 18.55 6.79 3.27
N GLU A 713 18.32 6.41 2.03
CA GLU A 713 18.27 7.33 0.91
C GLU A 713 16.85 7.89 0.76
N LEU A 714 16.75 9.20 0.56
CA LEU A 714 15.51 9.91 0.25
C LEU A 714 15.76 10.83 -0.95
N TRP A 715 14.69 11.19 -1.66
CA TRP A 715 14.76 11.95 -2.91
C TRP A 715 13.88 13.19 -2.80
N ILE A 716 14.48 14.38 -2.70
CA ILE A 716 13.76 15.65 -2.57
C ILE A 716 13.36 16.16 -3.95
N GLN A 717 12.11 16.61 -4.11
CA GLN A 717 11.63 17.32 -5.29
C GLN A 717 11.21 18.75 -4.93
N LEU A 718 11.42 19.69 -5.84
CA LEU A 718 11.10 21.11 -5.65
C LEU A 718 10.23 21.63 -6.80
N THR A 719 9.24 22.47 -6.49
CA THR A 719 8.55 23.34 -7.47
C THR A 719 8.86 24.82 -7.23
N LYS A 720 9.48 25.13 -6.08
CA LYS A 720 9.83 26.49 -5.69
C LYS A 720 11.31 26.79 -5.88
N GLN A 721 11.59 27.87 -6.59
CA GLN A 721 12.94 28.39 -6.78
C GLN A 721 13.54 28.90 -5.46
N GLY A 722 14.87 28.93 -5.38
CA GLY A 722 15.58 29.44 -4.22
C GLY A 722 16.17 28.34 -3.35
N SER A 723 16.75 28.78 -2.23
CA SER A 723 17.41 27.92 -1.25
C SER A 723 16.42 27.45 -0.20
N HIS A 724 16.41 26.15 0.09
CA HIS A 724 15.51 25.51 1.06
C HIS A 724 16.31 24.57 1.96
N THR A 725 16.08 24.65 3.27
CA THR A 725 16.83 23.88 4.27
C THR A 725 15.93 22.87 4.97
N PHE A 726 16.43 21.64 5.11
CA PHE A 726 15.71 20.52 5.70
C PHE A 726 16.57 19.79 6.74
N TYR A 727 15.91 19.19 7.72
CA TYR A 727 16.53 18.24 8.66
C TYR A 727 15.72 16.94 8.68
N ALA A 728 16.35 15.85 9.13
CA ALA A 728 15.70 14.56 9.28
C ALA A 728 15.14 14.38 10.70
N GLN A 729 13.99 13.71 10.81
CA GLN A 729 13.35 13.38 12.09
C GLN A 729 12.88 11.92 12.07
N PHE A 730 13.06 11.19 13.18
CA PHE A 730 12.37 9.92 13.44
C PHE A 730 11.89 9.84 14.88
N ASN A 731 10.93 8.95 15.15
CA ASN A 731 10.35 8.70 16.46
C ASN A 731 10.76 7.31 16.97
N SER A 732 10.93 7.20 18.29
CA SER A 732 11.19 5.94 18.99
C SER A 732 10.47 5.91 20.34
N ASP A 733 10.57 4.77 21.03
CA ASP A 733 10.20 4.62 22.44
C ASP A 733 10.90 5.60 23.39
N LYS A 734 12.07 6.14 22.99
CA LYS A 734 12.84 7.15 23.73
C LYS A 734 12.47 8.59 23.38
N GLY A 735 11.49 8.80 22.50
CA GLY A 735 11.04 10.12 22.04
C GLY A 735 11.42 10.43 20.59
N THR A 736 11.33 11.71 20.25
CA THR A 736 11.57 12.25 18.91
C THR A 736 13.01 12.72 18.77
N PHE A 737 13.70 12.27 17.72
CA PHE A 737 15.08 12.62 17.42
C PHE A 737 15.12 13.46 16.13
N ASN A 738 15.89 14.55 16.15
CA ASN A 738 16.09 15.43 15.00
C ASN A 738 17.59 15.54 14.68
N SER A 739 17.95 15.53 13.39
CA SER A 739 19.36 15.67 12.98
C SER A 739 19.93 17.06 13.27
N ASN A 740 19.08 18.08 13.47
CA ASN A 740 19.51 19.45 13.76
C ASN A 740 19.76 19.76 15.25
N GLN A 741 19.64 18.76 16.13
CA GLN A 741 20.14 18.86 17.50
C GLN A 741 21.68 18.93 17.48
N PRO A 742 22.35 19.49 18.52
CA PRO A 742 23.79 19.74 18.51
C PRO A 742 24.61 18.44 18.55
N MET A 743 24.68 17.76 17.40
CA MET A 743 25.43 16.53 17.14
C MET A 743 26.06 16.65 15.74
N ALA A 744 27.17 17.38 15.66
CA ALA A 744 28.14 17.40 14.55
C ALA A 744 27.66 17.85 13.15
N GLU A 745 28.60 17.83 12.20
CA GLU A 745 28.52 18.29 10.80
C GLU A 745 27.45 17.52 9.98
N GLY A 746 26.75 18.19 9.07
CA GLY A 746 25.66 17.59 8.28
C GLY A 746 24.34 17.44 9.03
N SER A 747 24.08 18.30 10.02
CA SER A 747 22.86 18.32 10.84
C SER A 747 21.61 18.76 10.06
N GLU A 748 21.80 19.61 9.06
CA GLU A 748 20.79 20.08 8.10
C GLU A 748 21.35 20.03 6.68
N ILE A 749 20.47 19.91 5.69
CA ILE A 749 20.81 19.99 4.27
C ILE A 749 20.12 21.20 3.62
N THR A 750 20.91 22.02 2.94
CA THR A 750 20.42 23.11 2.11
C THR A 750 20.49 22.71 0.64
N VAL A 751 19.34 22.73 -0.02
CA VAL A 751 19.16 22.42 -1.44
C VAL A 751 18.68 23.65 -2.20
N GLN A 752 18.89 23.65 -3.52
CA GLN A 752 18.60 24.78 -4.38
C GLN A 752 17.66 24.39 -5.52
N GLY A 753 16.51 25.05 -5.57
CA GLY A 753 15.60 25.04 -6.72
C GLY A 753 16.07 26.05 -7.78
N ILE A 754 16.30 25.56 -8.99
CA ILE A 754 16.69 26.35 -10.17
C ILE A 754 15.46 26.56 -11.06
N ALA A 755 15.37 27.71 -11.73
CA ALA A 755 14.31 27.95 -12.70
C ALA A 755 14.39 26.95 -13.87
N SER A 756 13.28 26.33 -14.23
CA SER A 756 13.21 25.49 -15.43
C SER A 756 13.49 26.32 -16.69
N PRO A 757 14.19 25.77 -17.68
CA PRO A 757 14.46 26.48 -18.92
C PRO A 757 13.15 26.74 -19.66
N THR A 758 12.88 28.01 -19.99
CA THR A 758 11.83 28.34 -20.96
C THR A 758 12.31 27.86 -22.32
N ALA A 759 11.70 26.80 -22.86
CA ALA A 759 12.01 26.38 -24.23
C ALA A 759 11.71 27.54 -25.22
N ASP A 760 12.32 27.58 -26.39
CA ASP A 760 11.96 28.52 -27.45
C ASP A 760 11.43 27.69 -28.63
N ILE A 761 10.51 28.22 -29.44
CA ILE A 761 10.00 27.44 -30.58
C ILE A 761 11.11 27.10 -31.58
N SER A 762 12.12 27.96 -31.71
CA SER A 762 13.32 27.75 -32.54
C SER A 762 14.23 26.61 -32.03
N HIS A 763 14.04 26.17 -30.79
CA HIS A 763 14.79 25.06 -30.20
C HIS A 763 14.19 23.70 -30.54
N TYR A 764 13.03 23.65 -31.20
CA TYR A 764 12.45 22.41 -31.69
C TYR A 764 12.83 22.20 -33.16
N LYS A 765 13.09 20.95 -33.51
CA LYS A 765 13.20 20.51 -34.89
C LYS A 765 11.99 19.64 -35.20
N PHE A 766 11.25 20.05 -36.23
CA PHE A 766 10.06 19.35 -36.69
C PHE A 766 10.01 19.45 -38.22
N ALA A 767 10.31 18.34 -38.88
CA ALA A 767 10.39 18.25 -40.33
C ALA A 767 9.84 16.90 -40.78
N GLY A 768 9.19 16.89 -41.95
CA GLY A 768 8.64 15.68 -42.56
C GLY A 768 9.65 14.98 -43.46
N GLU A 769 9.68 13.66 -43.37
CA GLU A 769 10.43 12.77 -44.26
C GLU A 769 9.47 11.82 -44.96
N ARG A 770 9.56 11.70 -46.29
CA ARG A 770 8.68 10.81 -47.06
C ARG A 770 9.10 9.36 -46.89
N VAL A 771 8.19 8.54 -46.39
CA VAL A 771 8.44 7.11 -46.12
C VAL A 771 7.64 6.19 -47.04
N ALA A 772 6.56 6.68 -47.64
CA ALA A 772 5.79 5.96 -48.65
C ALA A 772 5.21 6.92 -49.70
N GLN A 773 5.08 6.44 -50.93
CA GLN A 773 4.56 7.22 -52.05
C GLN A 773 3.98 6.32 -53.14
N ASP A 774 3.13 6.88 -54.00
CA ASP A 774 2.68 6.15 -55.20
C ASP A 774 3.83 5.97 -56.22
N GLU A 775 3.80 4.86 -56.96
CA GLU A 775 4.89 4.45 -57.87
C GLU A 775 5.18 5.42 -59.01
N LEU A 776 4.18 6.25 -59.39
CA LEU A 776 4.25 7.15 -60.55
C LEU A 776 4.48 8.61 -60.16
N GLY A 777 4.49 8.91 -58.86
CA GLY A 777 4.73 10.23 -58.31
C GLY A 777 6.21 10.63 -58.43
N LYS A 778 6.46 11.93 -58.54
CA LYS A 778 7.82 12.48 -58.69
C LYS A 778 7.88 13.91 -58.18
N ASP A 779 9.04 14.34 -57.72
CA ASP A 779 9.24 15.73 -57.36
C ASP A 779 9.25 16.61 -58.63
N GLY A 780 8.51 17.71 -58.56
CA GLY A 780 8.51 18.75 -59.57
C GLY A 780 9.78 19.59 -59.50
N PRO A 781 10.25 20.13 -60.64
CA PRO A 781 11.44 20.97 -60.65
C PRO A 781 11.24 22.27 -59.85
N PRO A 782 12.33 22.89 -59.35
CA PRO A 782 12.27 24.19 -58.70
C PRO A 782 11.51 25.23 -59.52
N SER A 783 10.64 25.97 -58.86
CA SER A 783 9.83 27.04 -59.44
C SER A 783 9.85 28.28 -58.55
N LYS A 784 9.27 29.39 -59.03
CA LYS A 784 9.12 30.60 -58.21
C LYS A 784 8.25 30.37 -56.96
N LEU A 785 7.31 29.43 -57.03
CA LEU A 785 6.47 29.03 -55.90
C LEU A 785 7.14 27.96 -55.02
N TYR A 786 7.97 27.11 -55.62
CA TYR A 786 8.70 26.04 -54.92
C TYR A 786 10.21 26.14 -55.19
N PRO A 787 10.96 27.00 -54.47
CA PRO A 787 12.38 27.23 -54.74
C PRO A 787 13.26 25.98 -54.64
N GLU A 788 12.81 24.97 -53.88
CA GLU A 788 13.50 23.68 -53.71
C GLU A 788 12.87 22.54 -54.51
N GLY A 789 11.87 22.82 -55.35
CA GLY A 789 11.08 21.82 -56.08
C GLY A 789 9.74 21.53 -55.44
N ASP A 790 8.76 21.18 -56.27
CA ASP A 790 7.41 20.82 -55.83
C ASP A 790 7.39 19.35 -55.41
N THR A 791 7.57 19.11 -54.13
CA THR A 791 7.66 17.76 -53.58
C THR A 791 6.30 17.12 -53.30
N PHE A 792 5.17 17.72 -53.68
CA PHE A 792 3.84 17.22 -53.30
C PHE A 792 2.79 17.17 -54.42
N SER A 793 2.70 18.15 -55.32
CA SER A 793 1.54 18.25 -56.25
C SER A 793 1.46 17.09 -57.24
N PHE A 794 2.57 16.41 -57.50
CA PHE A 794 2.66 15.29 -58.43
C PHE A 794 2.48 13.92 -57.76
N TYR A 795 2.27 13.86 -56.44
CA TYR A 795 1.91 12.64 -55.73
C TYR A 795 0.40 12.63 -55.44
N ARG A 796 -0.27 11.55 -55.83
CA ARG A 796 -1.67 11.30 -55.50
C ARG A 796 -1.79 10.75 -54.08
N GLN A 797 -0.83 9.90 -53.70
CA GLN A 797 -0.76 9.31 -52.38
C GLN A 797 0.67 9.37 -51.86
N SER A 798 0.81 9.81 -50.60
CA SER A 798 2.09 9.78 -49.90
C SER A 798 1.88 9.65 -48.40
N THR A 799 2.89 9.15 -47.71
CA THR A 799 2.99 9.19 -46.25
C THR A 799 4.33 9.82 -45.88
N ASP A 800 4.25 10.89 -45.11
CA ASP A 800 5.41 11.62 -44.61
C ASP A 800 5.42 11.52 -43.08
N TYR A 801 6.53 11.13 -42.47
CA TYR A 801 6.70 11.06 -41.02
C TYR A 801 7.40 12.31 -40.50
N TRP A 802 6.69 13.06 -39.66
CA TRP A 802 7.18 14.28 -39.03
C TRP A 802 7.67 13.98 -37.61
N ARG A 803 8.96 14.12 -37.37
CA ARG A 803 9.60 13.75 -36.09
C ARG A 803 9.92 15.01 -35.28
N LEU A 804 9.45 15.05 -34.04
CA LEU A 804 9.70 16.17 -33.12
C LEU A 804 10.94 15.88 -32.26
N ARG A 805 11.89 16.81 -32.27
CA ARG A 805 13.09 16.80 -31.41
C ARG A 805 13.24 18.14 -30.70
N TYR A 806 13.76 18.11 -29.47
CA TYR A 806 14.03 19.30 -28.68
C TYR A 806 15.52 19.44 -28.36
N LEU A 807 16.02 20.66 -28.50
CA LEU A 807 17.38 21.05 -28.14
C LEU A 807 17.33 22.05 -26.99
N ARG A 808 17.68 21.63 -25.77
CA ARG A 808 17.82 22.55 -24.63
C ARG A 808 18.84 23.63 -24.97
N VAL A 809 18.45 24.89 -24.74
CA VAL A 809 19.21 26.10 -25.13
C VAL A 809 19.76 26.05 -26.56
N GLY A 810 19.03 25.41 -27.47
CA GLY A 810 19.37 25.29 -28.90
C GLY A 810 20.53 24.35 -29.23
N THR A 811 21.15 23.70 -28.23
CA THR A 811 22.41 22.96 -28.43
C THR A 811 22.34 21.50 -27.99
N PHE A 812 21.70 21.21 -26.85
CA PHE A 812 21.78 19.90 -26.23
C PHE A 812 20.51 19.09 -26.50
N PRO A 813 20.58 17.93 -27.17
CA PRO A 813 19.40 17.09 -27.38
C PRO A 813 18.90 16.54 -26.04
N VAL A 814 17.60 16.67 -25.82
CA VAL A 814 16.90 16.14 -24.65
C VAL A 814 15.71 15.33 -25.14
N LEU A 815 15.59 14.11 -24.64
CA LEU A 815 14.53 13.17 -25.02
C LEU A 815 13.24 13.41 -24.24
N PHE A 816 12.09 13.04 -24.81
CA PHE A 816 10.81 13.11 -24.12
C PHE A 816 10.50 11.81 -23.36
N SER A 817 10.15 11.93 -22.09
CA SER A 817 9.81 10.78 -21.24
C SER A 817 8.32 10.46 -21.24
N THR A 818 7.46 11.48 -21.43
CA THR A 818 6.01 11.28 -21.47
C THR A 818 5.35 12.21 -22.50
N ALA A 819 4.22 11.78 -23.08
CA ALA A 819 3.38 12.59 -23.94
C ALA A 819 1.91 12.45 -23.51
N THR A 820 1.23 13.58 -23.34
CA THR A 820 -0.23 13.66 -23.16
C THR A 820 -0.81 14.40 -24.36
N ILE A 821 -1.78 13.79 -25.03
CA ILE A 821 -2.50 14.43 -26.14
C ILE A 821 -3.88 14.85 -25.64
N GLU A 822 -4.19 16.12 -25.78
CA GLU A 822 -5.43 16.73 -25.32
C GLU A 822 -6.40 16.90 -26.49
N GLY A 823 -7.63 16.38 -26.34
CA GLY A 823 -8.63 16.44 -27.41
C GLY A 823 -8.40 15.37 -28.47
N ASN A 824 -8.14 15.79 -29.71
CA ASN A 824 -7.99 14.92 -30.87
C ASN A 824 -6.54 14.44 -31.07
N VAL A 825 -6.41 13.20 -31.54
CA VAL A 825 -5.10 12.56 -31.83
C VAL A 825 -4.78 12.49 -33.33
N SER A 826 -5.73 12.90 -34.17
CA SER A 826 -5.59 13.11 -35.61
C SER A 826 -6.21 14.44 -35.99
N THR A 827 -5.64 15.10 -36.99
CA THR A 827 -6.23 16.27 -37.65
C THR A 827 -6.42 16.00 -39.14
N ILE A 828 -7.37 16.67 -39.80
CA ILE A 828 -7.71 16.46 -41.21
C ILE A 828 -7.87 17.78 -41.97
N GLN A 829 -7.45 17.80 -43.23
CA GLN A 829 -7.68 18.93 -44.13
C GLN A 829 -7.83 18.46 -45.59
N TRP A 830 -8.93 18.86 -46.23
CA TRP A 830 -9.12 18.69 -47.67
C TRP A 830 -8.42 19.80 -48.45
N GLU A 831 -8.10 19.52 -49.72
CA GLU A 831 -7.54 20.51 -50.65
C GLU A 831 -8.45 21.72 -50.86
N SER A 832 -9.75 21.47 -50.93
CA SER A 832 -10.78 22.49 -51.03
C SER A 832 -12.03 22.08 -50.25
N GLU A 833 -12.93 23.03 -50.00
CA GLU A 833 -14.23 22.75 -49.39
C GLU A 833 -15.33 22.50 -50.44
N LEU A 834 -14.96 22.05 -51.64
CA LEU A 834 -15.90 21.72 -52.70
C LEU A 834 -16.53 20.34 -52.45
N ILE A 835 -17.83 20.20 -52.75
CA ILE A 835 -18.60 18.97 -52.47
C ILE A 835 -18.02 17.73 -53.19
N ASP A 836 -17.39 17.91 -54.34
CA ASP A 836 -16.77 16.84 -55.14
C ASP A 836 -15.26 16.70 -54.89
N GLU A 837 -14.72 17.40 -53.89
CA GLU A 837 -13.32 17.22 -53.48
C GLU A 837 -13.10 15.81 -52.91
N ASN A 838 -11.98 15.20 -53.29
CA ASN A 838 -11.58 13.86 -52.83
C ASN A 838 -10.14 13.83 -52.31
N PHE A 839 -9.37 14.89 -52.54
CA PHE A 839 -8.01 15.01 -52.05
C PHE A 839 -8.00 15.51 -50.61
N VAL A 840 -7.48 14.67 -49.72
CA VAL A 840 -7.41 14.95 -48.29
C VAL A 840 -6.05 14.60 -47.73
N SER A 841 -5.66 15.33 -46.70
CA SER A 841 -4.54 14.99 -45.84
C SER A 841 -5.04 14.78 -44.41
N PHE A 842 -4.56 13.75 -43.74
CA PHE A 842 -4.87 13.49 -42.33
C PHE A 842 -3.65 13.00 -41.58
N THR A 843 -3.68 13.14 -40.25
CA THR A 843 -2.56 12.75 -39.41
C THR A 843 -2.82 11.51 -38.56
N GLY A 844 -1.76 10.74 -38.31
CA GLY A 844 -1.68 9.76 -37.23
C GLY A 844 -0.55 10.12 -36.28
N ILE A 845 -0.45 9.41 -35.15
CA ILE A 845 0.58 9.70 -34.15
C ILE A 845 1.17 8.44 -33.54
N ALA A 846 2.46 8.48 -33.22
CA ALA A 846 3.11 7.50 -32.37
C ALA A 846 4.12 8.21 -31.47
N PHE A 847 4.17 7.80 -30.20
CA PHE A 847 5.15 8.30 -29.25
C PHE A 847 5.90 7.10 -28.67
N ASN A 848 7.21 7.11 -28.78
CA ASN A 848 8.07 6.14 -28.11
C ASN A 848 8.72 6.84 -26.90
N PRO A 849 8.31 6.54 -25.66
CA PRO A 849 8.91 7.14 -24.46
C PRO A 849 10.41 6.93 -24.38
N ALA A 850 11.13 7.85 -23.74
CA ALA A 850 12.55 7.64 -23.45
C ALA A 850 12.72 6.42 -22.51
N ASN A 851 13.50 5.42 -22.95
CA ASN A 851 13.76 4.20 -22.20
C ASN A 851 14.74 4.47 -21.04
N PHE A 852 14.21 4.92 -19.90
CA PHE A 852 14.93 4.84 -18.63
C PHE A 852 14.78 3.43 -18.01
N GLU A 853 15.69 3.02 -17.12
CA GLU A 853 15.70 1.72 -16.44
C GLU A 853 14.29 1.40 -15.88
N ASN A 854 13.58 0.46 -16.52
CA ASN A 854 12.21 0.06 -16.19
C ASN A 854 11.08 1.03 -16.60
N SER A 855 11.15 1.67 -17.77
CA SER A 855 9.98 2.37 -18.33
C SER A 855 8.80 1.41 -18.48
N ASP A 856 7.75 1.74 -17.73
CA ASP A 856 6.49 1.00 -17.60
C ASP A 856 5.56 1.17 -18.83
N SER A 857 5.98 1.98 -19.82
CA SER A 857 5.26 2.24 -21.07
C SER A 857 5.97 1.54 -22.23
N PRO A 858 5.31 0.59 -22.92
CA PRO A 858 5.94 -0.13 -24.04
C PRO A 858 6.16 0.79 -25.25
N ALA A 859 7.13 0.43 -26.09
CA ALA A 859 7.27 1.05 -27.40
C ALA A 859 5.97 0.89 -28.21
N PRO A 860 5.59 1.89 -29.02
CA PRO A 860 4.37 1.81 -29.82
C PRO A 860 4.51 0.67 -30.83
N GLN A 861 3.43 -0.10 -31.02
CA GLN A 861 3.39 -1.20 -32.00
C GLN A 861 2.85 -0.75 -33.37
N GLY A 862 2.35 0.48 -33.46
CA GLY A 862 1.81 1.07 -34.69
C GLY A 862 1.40 2.53 -34.49
N LEU A 863 0.94 3.15 -35.57
CA LEU A 863 0.30 4.46 -35.58
C LEU A 863 -1.05 4.41 -34.86
N THR A 864 -1.34 5.48 -34.13
CA THR A 864 -2.64 5.72 -33.54
C THR A 864 -3.39 6.77 -34.35
N PHE A 865 -4.66 6.48 -34.63
CA PHE A 865 -5.57 7.38 -35.32
C PHE A 865 -6.77 7.72 -34.43
N ASP A 866 -7.33 8.91 -34.64
CA ASP A 866 -8.47 9.39 -33.88
C ASP A 866 -9.73 8.54 -34.12
N PRO A 867 -10.55 8.29 -33.08
CA PRO A 867 -11.81 7.57 -33.24
C PRO A 867 -12.75 8.16 -34.31
N TYR A 868 -12.78 9.49 -34.45
CA TYR A 868 -13.60 10.15 -35.48
C TYR A 868 -13.04 9.94 -36.88
N LEU A 869 -11.70 9.83 -37.01
CA LEU A 869 -11.07 9.51 -38.29
C LEU A 869 -11.40 8.07 -38.71
N TRP A 870 -11.31 7.11 -37.78
CA TRP A 870 -11.77 5.74 -38.01
C TRP A 870 -13.22 5.68 -38.46
N GLY A 871 -14.11 6.43 -37.78
CA GLY A 871 -15.52 6.51 -38.13
C GLY A 871 -15.76 7.04 -39.55
N LEU A 872 -15.06 8.12 -39.92
CA LEU A 872 -15.16 8.72 -41.26
C LEU A 872 -14.63 7.77 -42.34
N MET A 873 -13.44 7.18 -42.15
CA MET A 873 -12.83 6.29 -43.13
C MET A 873 -13.69 5.05 -43.36
N ARG A 874 -14.22 4.47 -42.28
CA ARG A 874 -15.15 3.34 -42.36
C ARG A 874 -16.45 3.70 -43.06
N LEU A 875 -17.02 4.87 -42.81
CA LEU A 875 -18.19 5.37 -43.53
C LEU A 875 -17.95 5.47 -45.06
N ARG A 876 -16.69 5.58 -45.47
CA ARG A 876 -16.23 5.60 -46.87
C ARG A 876 -15.70 4.24 -47.36
N ASN A 877 -15.79 3.17 -46.56
CA ASN A 877 -15.20 1.85 -46.84
C ASN A 877 -13.67 1.90 -47.06
N ILE A 878 -12.99 2.82 -46.37
CA ILE A 878 -11.53 2.97 -46.40
C ILE A 878 -10.96 2.34 -45.13
N LYS A 879 -9.96 1.48 -45.29
CA LYS A 879 -9.24 0.87 -44.18
C LYS A 879 -8.00 1.72 -43.85
N LEU A 880 -7.86 2.11 -42.59
CA LEU A 880 -6.63 2.74 -42.10
C LEU A 880 -5.60 1.64 -41.82
N ASP A 881 -4.36 1.86 -42.28
CA ASP A 881 -3.22 1.04 -41.94
C ASP A 881 -2.47 1.67 -40.76
N SER A 882 -2.51 0.99 -39.61
CA SER A 882 -1.79 1.40 -38.40
C SER A 882 -0.35 0.91 -38.37
N SER A 883 0.10 0.12 -39.35
CA SER A 883 1.46 -0.43 -39.36
C SER A 883 2.48 0.67 -39.61
N PHE A 884 3.65 0.55 -39.00
CA PHE A 884 4.79 1.37 -39.40
C PHE A 884 5.33 0.91 -40.75
N VAL A 885 5.86 1.84 -41.54
CA VAL A 885 6.76 1.49 -42.63
C VAL A 885 7.99 0.78 -42.03
N ILE A 886 8.47 -0.26 -42.70
CA ILE A 886 9.56 -1.11 -42.22
C ILE A 886 10.80 -0.26 -41.89
N ASN A 887 11.33 -0.39 -40.66
CA ASN A 887 12.49 0.36 -40.13
C ASN A 887 12.26 1.86 -39.91
N GLU A 888 11.02 2.34 -39.99
CA GLU A 888 10.68 3.75 -39.78
C GLU A 888 9.99 4.01 -38.43
N GLU A 889 10.10 3.08 -37.48
CA GLU A 889 9.52 3.22 -36.15
C GLU A 889 10.10 4.43 -35.39
N PRO A 890 9.33 5.09 -34.51
CA PRO A 890 9.86 6.19 -33.69
C PRO A 890 10.98 5.73 -32.77
N SER A 891 12.08 6.49 -32.74
CA SER A 891 13.18 6.23 -31.80
C SER A 891 12.79 6.53 -30.35
N SER A 892 13.50 5.96 -29.38
CA SER A 892 13.29 6.23 -27.96
C SER A 892 13.29 7.74 -27.65
N GLY A 893 12.22 8.22 -27.02
CA GLY A 893 11.98 9.62 -26.67
C GLY A 893 11.46 10.51 -27.79
N GLU A 894 11.08 9.94 -28.94
CA GLU A 894 10.63 10.67 -30.13
C GLU A 894 9.10 10.65 -30.26
N LEU A 895 8.53 11.82 -30.54
CA LEU A 895 7.15 11.96 -30.99
C LEU A 895 7.14 12.03 -32.52
N MET A 896 6.38 11.14 -33.14
CA MET A 896 6.20 11.06 -34.59
C MET A 896 4.74 11.33 -34.95
N VAL A 897 4.53 12.25 -35.89
CA VAL A 897 3.23 12.53 -36.51
C VAL A 897 3.30 12.06 -37.96
N SER A 898 2.48 11.07 -38.33
CA SER A 898 2.36 10.67 -39.72
C SER A 898 1.41 11.63 -40.44
N LEU A 899 1.74 12.01 -41.67
CA LEU A 899 0.91 12.81 -42.56
C LEU A 899 0.60 11.97 -43.79
N HIS A 900 -0.65 11.54 -43.90
CA HIS A 900 -1.13 10.72 -45.01
C HIS A 900 -1.89 11.60 -45.99
N ARG A 901 -1.47 11.56 -47.26
CA ARG A 901 -2.16 12.18 -48.38
C ARG A 901 -2.86 11.11 -49.18
N THR A 902 -4.14 11.32 -49.47
CA THR A 902 -4.92 10.44 -50.35
C THR A 902 -5.90 11.21 -51.22
N ASN A 903 -6.48 10.53 -52.20
CA ASN A 903 -7.36 11.09 -53.22
C ASN A 903 -8.70 10.33 -53.36
N ASP A 904 -9.05 9.49 -52.38
CA ASP A 904 -10.22 8.62 -52.39
C ASP A 904 -11.22 8.91 -51.25
N VAL A 905 -10.98 9.96 -50.46
CA VAL A 905 -11.85 10.37 -49.35
C VAL A 905 -12.71 11.56 -49.77
N LYS A 906 -13.94 11.28 -50.22
CA LYS A 906 -14.90 12.34 -50.57
C LYS A 906 -15.15 13.30 -49.41
N TYR A 907 -15.14 14.59 -49.72
CA TYR A 907 -15.36 15.71 -48.79
C TYR A 907 -16.51 15.46 -47.81
N TRP A 908 -16.27 15.86 -46.56
CA TRP A 908 -17.24 15.81 -45.48
C TRP A 908 -17.38 17.19 -44.84
N TYR A 909 -18.62 17.64 -44.71
CA TYR A 909 -18.99 18.71 -43.79
C TYR A 909 -20.03 18.18 -42.81
N ASP A 910 -20.02 18.70 -41.58
CA ASP A 910 -20.82 18.14 -40.49
C ASP A 910 -22.35 18.26 -40.67
N GLY A 911 -22.80 19.03 -41.66
CA GLY A 911 -24.23 19.04 -42.06
C GLY A 911 -24.70 17.71 -42.66
N LEU A 912 -23.79 16.91 -43.23
CA LEU A 912 -24.09 15.56 -43.73
C LEU A 912 -24.36 14.54 -42.62
N ALA A 913 -24.09 14.90 -41.37
CA ALA A 913 -24.38 14.06 -40.22
C ALA A 913 -25.89 13.89 -39.97
N GLU A 914 -26.74 14.74 -40.57
CA GLU A 914 -28.20 14.77 -40.35
C GLU A 914 -28.60 14.81 -38.86
N GLY A 915 -27.76 15.47 -38.04
CA GLY A 915 -27.95 15.59 -36.59
C GLY A 915 -27.34 14.46 -35.76
N ASP A 916 -26.71 13.44 -36.36
CA ASP A 916 -25.96 12.42 -35.63
C ASP A 916 -24.64 13.00 -35.10
N LYS A 917 -24.61 13.31 -33.81
CA LYS A 917 -23.43 13.89 -33.14
C LYS A 917 -22.16 13.05 -33.28
N ARG A 918 -22.30 11.72 -33.41
CA ARG A 918 -21.17 10.79 -33.59
C ARG A 918 -20.47 10.94 -34.95
N LYS A 919 -21.13 11.61 -35.90
CA LYS A 919 -20.62 11.89 -37.25
C LYS A 919 -20.19 13.34 -37.45
N MET A 920 -20.04 14.11 -36.37
CA MET A 920 -19.53 15.48 -36.42
C MET A 920 -18.00 15.47 -36.60
N TYR A 921 -17.50 14.79 -37.64
CA TYR A 921 -16.09 14.50 -37.84
C TYR A 921 -15.25 15.77 -37.95
N ARG A 922 -15.71 16.81 -38.65
CA ARG A 922 -14.95 18.07 -38.82
C ARG A 922 -14.76 18.78 -37.49
N LYS A 923 -15.81 18.89 -36.68
CA LYS A 923 -15.73 19.47 -35.33
C LYS A 923 -14.62 18.83 -34.48
N HIS A 924 -14.39 17.53 -34.62
CA HIS A 924 -13.39 16.80 -33.84
C HIS A 924 -12.00 16.74 -34.50
N LEU A 925 -11.91 16.78 -35.82
CA LEU A 925 -10.64 16.58 -36.55
C LEU A 925 -10.05 17.87 -37.15
N ASP A 926 -10.81 18.96 -37.29
CA ASP A 926 -10.28 20.24 -37.77
C ASP A 926 -9.31 20.91 -36.78
N PRO A 927 -9.50 20.81 -35.45
CA PRO A 927 -8.54 21.38 -34.50
C PRO A 927 -7.14 20.74 -34.62
N GLY A 928 -6.10 21.54 -34.38
CA GLY A 928 -4.74 21.05 -34.26
C GLY A 928 -4.52 20.17 -33.03
N LEU A 929 -3.56 19.25 -33.13
CA LEU A 929 -3.17 18.34 -32.05
C LEU A 929 -2.55 19.14 -30.90
N LYS A 930 -3.18 19.13 -29.73
CA LYS A 930 -2.62 19.74 -28.51
C LYS A 930 -1.85 18.68 -27.74
N ILE A 931 -0.57 18.93 -27.50
CA ILE A 931 0.35 17.94 -26.94
C ILE A 931 1.14 18.55 -25.79
N VAL A 932 1.12 17.87 -24.66
CA VAL A 932 1.92 18.18 -23.49
C VAL A 932 2.97 17.09 -23.32
N LEU A 933 4.24 17.43 -23.53
CA LEU A 933 5.37 16.53 -23.34
C LEU A 933 6.08 16.86 -22.02
N VAL A 934 6.67 15.85 -21.39
CA VAL A 934 7.64 16.05 -20.31
C VAL A 934 8.97 15.45 -20.75
N ASP A 935 10.03 16.23 -20.68
CA ASP A 935 11.38 15.79 -21.05
C ASP A 935 12.03 14.92 -19.96
N GLU A 936 13.14 14.26 -20.28
CA GLU A 936 13.92 13.43 -19.34
C GLU A 936 14.55 14.21 -18.18
N GLU A 937 14.47 15.54 -18.17
CA GLU A 937 14.87 16.41 -17.06
C GLU A 937 13.66 16.86 -16.22
N GLY A 938 12.45 16.44 -16.59
CA GLY A 938 11.20 16.76 -15.91
C GLY A 938 10.54 18.07 -16.37
N ASN A 939 11.07 18.74 -17.40
CA ASN A 939 10.49 20.00 -17.87
C ASN A 939 9.28 19.75 -18.78
N ARG A 940 8.26 20.59 -18.62
CA ARG A 940 7.00 20.50 -19.37
C ARG A 940 7.04 21.32 -20.65
N HIS A 941 6.55 20.75 -21.75
CA HIS A 941 6.45 21.37 -23.07
C HIS A 941 4.99 21.32 -23.55
N SER A 942 4.37 22.47 -23.77
CA SER A 942 3.00 22.58 -24.29
C SER A 942 3.05 23.05 -25.75
N LEU A 943 2.63 22.21 -26.68
CA LEU A 943 2.72 22.43 -28.12
C LEU A 943 1.38 22.19 -28.81
N ILE A 944 1.18 22.86 -29.93
CA ILE A 944 0.10 22.60 -30.90
C ILE A 944 0.75 22.20 -32.22
N ILE A 945 0.32 21.09 -32.80
CA ILE A 945 0.70 20.65 -34.15
C ILE A 945 -0.54 20.78 -35.04
N ALA A 946 -0.47 21.62 -36.07
CA ALA A 946 -1.59 21.88 -36.97
C ALA A 946 -1.10 22.02 -38.41
N PHE A 947 -2.03 21.88 -39.36
CA PHE A 947 -1.77 22.32 -40.74
C PHE A 947 -1.44 23.81 -40.80
N ASP A 948 -0.69 24.22 -41.82
CA ASP A 948 -0.46 25.65 -42.08
C ASP A 948 -1.78 26.37 -42.39
N ASN A 949 -1.78 27.70 -42.39
CA ASN A 949 -2.98 28.49 -42.63
C ASN A 949 -3.66 28.05 -43.94
N PRO A 950 -4.96 27.70 -43.93
CA PRO A 950 -5.65 27.15 -45.11
C PRO A 950 -5.70 28.12 -46.30
N THR A 951 -5.43 29.41 -46.09
CA THR A 951 -5.31 30.41 -47.16
C THR A 951 -4.01 30.31 -47.95
N LYS A 952 -3.02 29.56 -47.47
CA LYS A 952 -1.78 29.28 -48.19
C LYS A 952 -1.95 28.07 -49.09
N GLU A 953 -1.35 28.17 -50.27
CA GLU A 953 -1.19 27.04 -51.19
C GLU A 953 -0.42 25.90 -50.51
N ASP A 954 -0.85 24.66 -50.74
CA ASP A 954 -0.34 23.44 -50.09
C ASP A 954 -0.37 23.40 -48.56
N SER A 955 -1.21 24.20 -47.91
CA SER A 955 -1.35 24.21 -46.45
C SER A 955 -1.61 22.82 -45.85
N ARG A 956 -2.39 21.97 -46.53
CA ARG A 956 -2.66 20.57 -46.15
C ARG A 956 -1.46 19.63 -46.22
N ASN A 957 -0.35 20.04 -46.82
CA ASN A 957 0.87 19.23 -46.95
C ASN A 957 1.98 19.67 -45.97
N ARG A 958 1.69 20.66 -45.12
CA ARG A 958 2.69 21.24 -44.19
C ARG A 958 2.13 21.27 -42.79
N LEU A 959 2.84 20.65 -41.87
CA LEU A 959 2.56 20.73 -40.44
C LEU A 959 3.43 21.82 -39.81
N THR A 960 2.84 22.58 -38.90
CA THR A 960 3.50 23.64 -38.14
C THR A 960 3.36 23.36 -36.66
N ILE A 961 4.34 23.84 -35.89
CA ILE A 961 4.32 23.79 -34.44
C ILE A 961 4.20 25.20 -33.85
N SER A 962 3.40 25.33 -32.80
CA SER A 962 3.29 26.54 -32.01
C SER A 962 3.15 26.19 -30.53
N ARG A 963 3.27 27.20 -29.66
CA ARG A 963 3.04 27.02 -28.23
C ARG A 963 1.58 27.25 -27.88
N THR A 964 1.12 26.48 -26.90
CA THR A 964 -0.23 26.62 -26.32
C THR A 964 -0.33 27.86 -25.45
#